data_AF-A0A1Y6CL97-F1
#
_entry.id   AF-A0A1Y6CL97-F1
#
_cell.length_a   1.000
_cell.length_b   1.000
_cell.length_c   1.000
_cell.angle_alpha   90.00
_cell.angle_beta   90.00
_cell.angle_gamma   90.00
#
_symmetry.space_group_name_H-M   'P 1'
#
loop_
_entity.id
_entity.type
_entity.pdbx_description
1 polymer ?
#
loop_
_entity_poly.entity_id
_entity_poly.type
_entity_poly.pdbx_seq_one_letter_code
_entity_poly.pdbx_strand_id
1 'polypeptide(L)'
;MSSGKPGLEDSLPGYASHEIPTPKILGGTDDWNSSQWQKEFDDTRERIVNFLAARDPLAILARTAARHIMESTGPKAVDEPSVDDMEQVEVEIAQALILTGEGQRKNVPTSPRNFERHWKVMARHIHGFIRKQPEEHDSLATVMVRRKARLQTLYYRNLFARNDCETVMLALLKRIDSQSEAALGYRLSDVFNAMIAVTNLVTDRLHINFSHIRTLMQSKSRSEILQELEFFRSQYPLADRCWRDRSDRFPDLEELRVAAFQMSEMAWPWVFRLKRSDLEEIMDSKIVDVLFHLSIPFGGLRDANPQHVYLNNPVWRKPYVRLSDDQLFAAIPQLIFSFPFAIMEGLIEDHPPLVRAYEEARAEYLEVAIEEVVSAAMPHARVFRGVVWTDPESGKTYENDVVALLGNFIFVFECKSGRLRDAARRGGDKSLRTNFRELFVEPGLQGWRLQNYLDTLRDKAVLRLKVDGSLIDFQLDRPKVVYRYSVSFEHFTNLTSARFYLRELGLIENETAWAPALTLGEFQMIAKFLDTEASFQHYLTRRPSIDEIIDFDGDEQDILSMYLTNGLCIDGTAVSGKKLTFLGADALVRQRVHPRKDRTAVEPIGVYLSPMWRTSVRELYANTKQRHRYDIINVILNQLPPALMDFERRIRRFRRGVPNNGEDVLVTKFLAGNRIFVLMCHLAKKAPDPDEWQDAGRSIVGMFSDEDTVVECATFLFVRRSKETTFDGVGFYRYGFGKMPKNSAMEE
;
A
#
# COMPACT_ATOMS: atom_id res chain seq x y z
N MET A 1 27.84 -18.40 -26.45
CA MET A 1 27.87 -17.69 -25.16
C MET A 1 26.85 -18.37 -24.26
N SER A 2 27.25 -18.75 -23.05
CA SER A 2 26.58 -19.74 -22.21
C SER A 2 25.09 -19.46 -22.00
N SER A 3 24.28 -20.48 -22.23
CA SER A 3 22.86 -20.59 -21.95
C SER A 3 22.61 -20.80 -20.46
N GLY A 4 23.01 -19.85 -19.62
CA GLY A 4 22.55 -19.82 -18.23
C GLY A 4 21.12 -19.31 -18.22
N LYS A 5 20.17 -20.15 -17.79
CA LYS A 5 18.86 -19.62 -17.37
C LYS A 5 19.13 -18.62 -16.24
N PRO A 6 18.63 -17.37 -16.29
CA PRO A 6 18.72 -16.47 -15.16
C PRO A 6 18.15 -17.16 -13.91
N GLY A 7 18.79 -16.99 -12.76
CA GLY A 7 18.31 -17.53 -11.50
C GLY A 7 16.93 -16.95 -11.16
N LEU A 8 16.19 -17.60 -10.26
CA LEU A 8 14.89 -17.09 -9.80
C LEU A 8 15.04 -15.67 -9.21
N GLU A 9 16.16 -15.39 -8.55
CA GLU A 9 16.54 -14.07 -8.01
C GLU A 9 16.74 -13.00 -9.10
N ASP A 10 17.30 -13.36 -10.27
CA ASP A 10 17.49 -12.44 -11.41
C ASP A 10 16.15 -12.05 -12.06
N SER A 11 15.12 -12.88 -11.91
CA SER A 11 13.76 -12.65 -12.42
C SER A 11 12.81 -12.06 -11.38
N LEU A 12 13.15 -12.14 -10.09
CA LEU A 12 12.41 -11.60 -8.94
C LEU A 12 13.39 -10.97 -7.92
N PRO A 13 13.92 -9.76 -8.17
CA PRO A 13 14.83 -9.10 -7.23
C PRO A 13 14.15 -8.83 -5.89
N GLY A 14 14.83 -9.08 -4.77
CA GLY A 14 14.28 -8.90 -3.41
C GLY A 14 13.39 -10.05 -2.93
N TYR A 15 13.26 -11.12 -3.71
CA TYR A 15 12.60 -12.35 -3.30
C TYR A 15 13.58 -13.28 -2.56
N ALA A 16 13.23 -13.69 -1.34
CA ALA A 16 13.98 -14.71 -0.60
C ALA A 16 13.24 -16.05 -0.66
N SER A 17 13.94 -17.10 -1.11
CA SER A 17 13.31 -18.41 -1.28
C SER A 17 13.05 -19.17 0.02
N HIS A 18 13.76 -18.92 1.12
CA HIS A 18 13.43 -19.48 2.45
C HIS A 18 14.08 -18.69 3.59
N GLU A 19 13.38 -18.71 4.74
CA GLU A 19 13.67 -18.14 6.07
C GLU A 19 13.85 -16.61 6.15
N ILE A 20 12.81 -15.94 6.66
CA ILE A 20 12.91 -14.55 7.13
C ILE A 20 14.05 -14.52 8.16
N PRO A 21 15.11 -13.72 7.97
CA PRO A 21 16.22 -13.68 8.90
C PRO A 21 15.67 -13.33 10.29
N THR A 22 16.01 -14.15 11.29
CA THR A 22 15.72 -13.80 12.68
C THR A 22 16.47 -12.50 13.00
N PRO A 23 15.78 -11.43 13.44
CA PRO A 23 16.43 -10.20 13.87
C PRO A 23 17.59 -10.50 14.83
N LYS A 24 18.74 -9.83 14.67
CA LYS A 24 19.94 -10.08 15.51
C LYS A 24 19.63 -10.02 17.01
N ILE A 25 18.69 -9.16 17.39
CA ILE A 25 18.22 -8.99 18.77
C ILE A 25 17.52 -10.23 19.37
N LEU A 26 17.07 -11.14 18.51
CA LEU A 26 16.43 -12.40 18.86
C LEU A 26 17.39 -13.60 18.75
N GLY A 27 18.69 -13.39 18.53
CA GLY A 27 19.66 -14.48 18.46
C GLY A 27 19.59 -15.40 19.69
N GLY A 28 19.59 -16.72 19.46
CA GLY A 28 19.50 -17.73 20.52
C GLY A 28 18.08 -17.96 21.07
N THR A 29 17.05 -17.49 20.35
CA THR A 29 15.64 -17.73 20.69
C THR A 29 14.92 -18.63 19.69
N ASP A 30 15.66 -19.26 18.78
CA ASP A 30 15.11 -20.00 17.65
C ASP A 30 14.24 -21.20 18.11
N ASP A 31 14.63 -21.86 19.20
CA ASP A 31 13.92 -23.01 19.78
C ASP A 31 12.94 -22.65 20.91
N TRP A 32 12.60 -21.37 21.09
CA TRP A 32 11.76 -20.94 22.21
C TRP A 32 10.28 -21.27 22.00
N ASN A 33 9.67 -21.89 23.02
CA ASN A 33 8.22 -22.13 23.07
C ASN A 33 7.43 -20.91 23.61
N SER A 34 6.09 -20.98 23.52
CA SER A 34 5.20 -19.91 23.96
C SER A 34 5.38 -19.51 25.43
N SER A 35 5.71 -20.45 26.32
CA SER A 35 5.95 -20.15 27.74
C SER A 35 7.24 -19.36 27.95
N GLN A 36 8.31 -19.65 27.20
CA GLN A 36 9.55 -18.89 27.24
C GLN A 36 9.33 -17.47 26.71
N TRP A 37 8.56 -17.32 25.63
CA TRP A 37 8.19 -16.01 25.11
C TRP A 37 7.27 -15.21 26.04
N GLN A 38 6.37 -15.88 26.77
CA GLN A 38 5.56 -15.25 27.81
C GLN A 38 6.44 -14.71 28.94
N LYS A 39 7.40 -15.51 29.43
CA LYS A 39 8.36 -15.06 30.43
C LYS A 39 9.19 -13.87 29.95
N GLU A 40 9.71 -13.92 28.72
CA GLU A 40 10.46 -12.81 28.15
C GLU A 40 9.61 -11.53 28.01
N PHE A 41 8.35 -11.66 27.62
CA PHE A 41 7.41 -10.54 27.56
C PHE A 41 7.23 -9.89 28.93
N ASP A 42 7.05 -10.69 29.98
CA ASP A 42 6.86 -10.20 31.35
C ASP A 42 8.15 -9.57 31.91
N ASP A 43 9.30 -10.24 31.76
CA ASP A 43 10.62 -9.78 32.21
C ASP A 43 11.00 -8.46 31.52
N THR A 44 10.80 -8.36 30.20
CA THR A 44 11.09 -7.13 29.46
C THR A 44 10.14 -6.00 29.82
N ARG A 45 8.86 -6.29 30.04
CA ARG A 45 7.88 -5.30 30.51
C ARG A 45 8.30 -4.69 31.84
N GLU A 46 8.69 -5.53 32.80
CA GLU A 46 9.15 -5.07 34.12
C GLU A 46 10.38 -4.16 33.97
N ARG A 47 11.35 -4.56 33.15
CA ARG A 47 12.56 -3.75 32.89
C ARG A 47 12.22 -2.40 32.25
N ILE A 48 11.29 -2.36 31.30
CA ILE A 48 10.83 -1.12 30.67
C ILE A 48 10.16 -0.22 31.70
N VAL A 49 9.20 -0.75 32.46
CA VAL A 49 8.47 0.02 33.48
C VAL A 49 9.44 0.58 34.53
N ASN A 50 10.35 -0.24 35.05
CA ASN A 50 11.38 0.20 36.00
C ASN A 50 12.31 1.26 35.40
N PHE A 51 12.67 1.13 34.12
CA PHE A 51 13.50 2.12 33.42
C PHE A 51 12.80 3.47 33.31
N LEU A 52 11.54 3.47 32.85
CA LEU A 52 10.70 4.66 32.68
C LEU A 52 10.40 5.32 34.03
N ALA A 53 10.12 4.53 35.06
CA ALA A 53 9.80 5.02 36.40
C ALA A 53 11.00 5.68 37.10
N ALA A 54 12.24 5.41 36.69
CA ALA A 54 13.44 5.93 37.35
C ALA A 54 13.99 7.23 36.75
N ARG A 55 13.46 7.69 35.61
CA ARG A 55 14.05 8.73 34.75
C ARG A 55 13.05 9.82 34.40
N ASP A 56 13.50 10.85 33.69
CA ASP A 56 12.58 11.81 33.07
C ASP A 56 11.85 11.14 31.88
N PRO A 57 10.52 10.91 31.96
CA PRO A 57 9.78 10.22 30.92
C PRO A 57 9.67 11.03 29.62
N LEU A 58 9.66 12.36 29.69
CA LEU A 58 9.59 13.22 28.49
C LEU A 58 10.92 13.21 27.74
N ALA A 59 12.05 13.21 28.45
CA ALA A 59 13.37 13.04 27.82
C ALA A 59 13.48 11.69 27.11
N ILE A 60 12.95 10.63 27.72
CA ILE A 60 12.94 9.31 27.10
C ILE A 60 12.08 9.29 25.84
N LEU A 61 10.84 9.77 25.95
CA LEU A 61 9.91 9.77 24.85
C LEU A 61 10.40 10.65 23.69
N ALA A 62 10.93 11.84 23.99
CA ALA A 62 11.49 12.76 23.00
C ALA A 62 12.65 12.13 22.22
N ARG A 63 13.59 11.48 22.90
CA ARG A 63 14.73 10.83 22.23
C ARG A 63 14.33 9.61 21.42
N THR A 64 13.39 8.80 21.92
CA THR A 64 12.86 7.66 21.19
C THR A 64 12.12 8.12 19.92
N ALA A 65 11.27 9.15 20.03
CA ALA A 65 10.59 9.76 18.88
C ALA A 65 11.57 10.36 17.87
N ALA A 66 12.55 11.15 18.34
CA ALA A 66 13.56 11.76 17.48
C ALA A 66 14.38 10.71 16.74
N ARG A 67 14.77 9.61 17.40
CA ARG A 67 15.47 8.49 16.74
C ARG A 67 14.63 7.91 15.60
N HIS A 68 13.36 7.60 15.87
CA HIS A 68 12.44 7.09 14.83
C HIS A 68 12.30 8.07 13.66
N ILE A 69 12.10 9.37 13.93
CA ILE A 69 12.00 10.38 12.87
C ILE A 69 13.29 10.48 12.05
N MET A 70 14.46 10.41 12.69
CA MET A 70 15.75 10.46 12.00
C MET A 70 16.01 9.22 11.14
N GLU A 71 15.71 8.02 11.65
CA GLU A 71 15.89 6.75 10.92
C GLU A 71 14.87 6.59 9.77
N SER A 72 13.66 7.11 9.94
CA SER A 72 12.62 7.08 8.88
C SER A 72 12.85 8.09 7.75
N THR A 73 13.57 9.18 7.99
CA THR A 73 13.83 10.25 7.00
C THR A 73 15.24 10.21 6.40
N GLY A 74 16.15 9.42 6.97
CA GLY A 74 17.51 9.25 6.46
C GLY A 74 17.58 8.44 5.15
N PRO A 75 18.62 8.63 4.32
CA PRO A 75 18.86 7.76 3.17
C PRO A 75 19.13 6.33 3.66
N LYS A 76 18.19 5.41 3.41
CA LYS A 76 18.42 3.98 3.65
C LYS A 76 19.38 3.45 2.57
N ALA A 77 20.45 2.78 2.97
CA ALA A 77 21.30 2.08 2.03
C ALA A 77 20.46 1.01 1.31
N VAL A 78 20.58 0.93 -0.01
CA VAL A 78 19.77 0.03 -0.86
C VAL A 78 20.04 -1.46 -0.54
N ASP A 79 21.19 -1.76 0.07
CA ASP A 79 21.71 -3.14 0.15
C ASP A 79 21.56 -3.82 1.52
N GLU A 80 21.04 -3.16 2.56
CA GLU A 80 20.72 -3.83 3.82
C GLU A 80 19.43 -3.29 4.45
N PRO A 81 18.30 -4.02 4.41
CA PRO A 81 17.20 -3.74 5.31
C PRO A 81 17.69 -3.95 6.74
N SER A 82 17.92 -2.85 7.45
CA SER A 82 18.25 -2.83 8.86
C SER A 82 17.03 -3.33 9.65
N VAL A 83 17.05 -4.61 10.05
CA VAL A 83 16.07 -5.24 10.94
C VAL A 83 16.10 -4.63 12.36
N ASP A 84 17.01 -3.67 12.61
CA ASP A 84 17.25 -3.01 13.90
C ASP A 84 16.79 -1.52 13.93
N ASP A 85 16.13 -1.03 12.87
CA ASP A 85 15.55 0.33 12.84
C ASP A 85 14.43 0.49 13.87
N MET A 86 14.30 1.70 14.43
CA MET A 86 13.20 2.05 15.33
C MET A 86 11.90 2.25 14.54
N GLU A 87 10.90 1.41 14.80
CA GLU A 87 9.58 1.54 14.20
C GLU A 87 8.68 2.50 15.02
N GLN A 88 7.56 2.91 14.41
CA GLN A 88 6.62 3.82 15.07
C GLN A 88 5.99 3.19 16.32
N VAL A 89 5.76 1.87 16.29
CA VAL A 89 5.08 1.11 17.34
C VAL A 89 5.84 1.13 18.68
N GLU A 90 7.17 1.17 18.65
CA GLU A 90 8.00 1.31 19.84
C GLU A 90 7.74 2.65 20.54
N VAL A 91 7.60 3.73 19.77
CA VAL A 91 7.30 5.06 20.29
C VAL A 91 5.88 5.08 20.88
N GLU A 92 4.91 4.49 20.18
CA GLU A 92 3.51 4.40 20.62
C GLU A 92 3.37 3.62 21.95
N ILE A 93 4.07 2.49 22.07
CA ILE A 93 4.06 1.68 23.29
C ILE A 93 4.81 2.40 24.41
N ALA A 94 5.95 3.03 24.12
CA ALA A 94 6.67 3.83 25.12
C ALA A 94 5.78 4.96 25.66
N GLN A 95 5.07 5.69 24.78
CA GLN A 95 4.11 6.72 25.19
C GLN A 95 2.99 6.12 26.06
N ALA A 96 2.37 5.03 25.63
CA ALA A 96 1.28 4.40 26.39
C ALA A 96 1.75 3.93 27.77
N LEU A 97 2.92 3.29 27.87
CA LEU A 97 3.48 2.85 29.16
C LEU A 97 3.83 4.03 30.07
N ILE A 98 4.38 5.12 29.53
CA ILE A 98 4.63 6.35 30.29
C ILE A 98 3.33 6.92 30.86
N LEU A 99 2.25 6.89 30.08
CA LEU A 99 0.92 7.39 30.48
C LEU A 99 0.22 6.51 31.54
N THR A 100 0.70 5.29 31.80
CA THR A 100 0.23 4.52 32.95
C THR A 100 0.78 5.04 34.29
N GLY A 101 1.94 5.70 34.27
CA GLY A 101 2.60 6.23 35.46
C GLY A 101 2.09 7.61 35.87
N GLU A 102 2.33 8.01 37.13
CA GLU A 102 1.78 9.24 37.74
C GLU A 102 2.43 10.57 37.26
N GLY A 103 3.34 10.52 36.28
CA GLY A 103 3.94 11.73 35.71
C GLY A 103 4.96 12.46 36.59
N GLN A 104 5.40 11.86 37.70
CA GLN A 104 6.44 12.44 38.55
C GLN A 104 7.76 12.64 37.76
N ARG A 105 8.13 13.90 37.52
CA ARG A 105 9.41 14.24 36.88
C ARG A 105 10.56 14.01 37.85
N LYS A 106 11.24 12.87 37.70
CA LYS A 106 12.43 12.58 38.52
C LYS A 106 13.65 13.42 38.13
N ASN A 107 13.61 14.09 36.97
CA ASN A 107 14.71 14.94 36.45
C ASN A 107 16.08 14.22 36.55
N VAL A 108 16.07 12.91 36.27
CA VAL A 108 17.25 12.05 36.24
C VAL A 108 17.64 11.83 34.78
N PRO A 109 18.87 12.19 34.37
CA PRO A 109 19.29 12.05 32.98
C PRO A 109 19.51 10.60 32.58
N THR A 110 19.42 10.36 31.28
CA THR A 110 19.65 9.04 30.68
C THR A 110 20.91 9.10 29.82
N SER A 111 21.90 8.25 30.13
CA SER A 111 23.10 8.16 29.30
C SER A 111 22.80 7.49 27.94
N PRO A 112 23.57 7.78 26.88
CA PRO A 112 23.38 7.15 25.56
C PRO A 112 23.35 5.61 25.59
N ARG A 113 24.25 4.98 26.38
CA ARG A 113 24.26 3.52 26.55
C ARG A 113 23.00 2.97 27.20
N ASN A 114 22.36 3.75 28.08
CA ASN A 114 21.09 3.37 28.68
C ASN A 114 19.92 3.51 27.69
N PHE A 115 19.96 4.49 26.79
CA PHE A 115 19.03 4.57 25.66
C PHE A 115 19.13 3.36 24.74
N GLU A 116 20.36 3.02 24.31
CA GLU A 116 20.59 1.87 23.45
C GLU A 116 20.06 0.56 24.06
N ARG A 117 20.31 0.34 25.35
CA ARG A 117 19.77 -0.81 26.10
C ARG A 117 18.25 -0.78 26.15
N HIS A 118 17.65 0.38 26.44
CA HIS A 118 16.20 0.53 26.53
C HIS A 118 15.52 0.22 25.20
N TRP A 119 16.01 0.76 24.09
CA TRP A 119 15.48 0.51 22.75
C TRP A 119 15.56 -0.96 22.36
N LYS A 120 16.68 -1.64 22.69
CA LYS A 120 16.81 -3.08 22.51
C LYS A 120 15.77 -3.86 23.31
N VAL A 121 15.57 -3.50 24.59
CA VAL A 121 14.54 -4.15 25.42
C VAL A 121 13.13 -3.89 24.86
N MET A 122 12.84 -2.69 24.36
CA MET A 122 11.57 -2.35 23.73
C MET A 122 11.26 -3.19 22.49
N ALA A 123 12.21 -3.31 21.55
CA ALA A 123 12.04 -4.14 20.36
C ALA A 123 11.80 -5.62 20.75
N ARG A 124 12.62 -6.15 21.66
CA ARG A 124 12.49 -7.54 22.15
C ARG A 124 11.17 -7.79 22.87
N HIS A 125 10.65 -6.79 23.59
CA HIS A 125 9.36 -6.83 24.27
C HIS A 125 8.19 -6.99 23.29
N ILE A 126 8.18 -6.24 22.18
CA ILE A 126 7.16 -6.35 21.14
C ILE A 126 7.22 -7.73 20.46
N HIS A 127 8.42 -8.23 20.19
CA HIS A 127 8.60 -9.59 19.68
C HIS A 127 8.07 -10.66 20.65
N GLY A 128 8.28 -10.48 21.96
CA GLY A 128 7.70 -11.33 22.99
C GLY A 128 6.17 -11.32 22.96
N PHE A 129 5.54 -10.15 22.79
CA PHE A 129 4.08 -10.05 22.67
C PHE A 129 3.52 -10.87 21.49
N ILE A 130 4.20 -10.83 20.34
CA ILE A 130 3.76 -11.54 19.13
C ILE A 130 3.95 -13.06 19.29
N ARG A 131 5.00 -13.50 19.98
CA ARG A 131 5.42 -14.92 20.04
C ARG A 131 4.95 -15.67 21.28
N LYS A 132 4.50 -14.99 22.35
CA LYS A 132 3.96 -15.62 23.58
C LYS A 132 2.60 -16.30 23.43
N GLN A 133 2.06 -16.33 22.21
CA GLN A 133 0.70 -16.79 21.96
C GLN A 133 0.64 -18.32 22.19
N PRO A 134 -0.39 -18.82 22.87
CA PRO A 134 -0.48 -20.24 23.20
C PRO A 134 -0.49 -21.10 21.92
N GLU A 135 0.11 -22.28 22.01
CA GLU A 135 -0.09 -23.34 21.02
C GLU A 135 -1.53 -23.85 21.20
N GLU A 136 -2.47 -23.29 20.42
CA GLU A 136 -3.86 -23.75 20.40
C GLU A 136 -3.99 -25.02 19.52
N HIS A 137 -5.01 -25.84 19.76
CA HIS A 137 -5.36 -27.01 18.92
C HIS A 137 -5.87 -26.64 17.49
N ASP A 138 -5.64 -25.40 17.07
CA ASP A 138 -6.07 -24.87 15.79
C ASP A 138 -5.17 -25.36 14.64
N SER A 139 -5.69 -25.33 13.41
CA SER A 139 -4.87 -25.59 12.22
C SER A 139 -3.75 -24.55 12.09
N LEU A 140 -2.61 -24.96 11.51
CA LEU A 140 -1.46 -24.07 11.25
C LEU A 140 -1.88 -22.81 10.48
N ALA A 141 -2.78 -22.94 9.51
CA ALA A 141 -3.31 -21.82 8.74
C ALA A 141 -4.06 -20.79 9.60
N THR A 142 -4.85 -21.24 10.58
CA THR A 142 -5.58 -20.37 11.51
C THR A 142 -4.60 -19.57 12.35
N VAL A 143 -3.59 -20.23 12.91
CA VAL A 143 -2.53 -19.58 13.70
C VAL A 143 -1.79 -18.54 12.86
N MET A 144 -1.46 -18.85 11.59
CA MET A 144 -0.77 -17.93 10.70
C MET A 144 -1.59 -16.69 10.35
N VAL A 145 -2.88 -16.86 10.04
CA VAL A 145 -3.78 -15.73 9.73
C VAL A 145 -3.97 -14.81 10.94
N ARG A 146 -4.15 -15.37 12.14
CA ARG A 146 -4.23 -14.57 13.37
C ARG A 146 -2.94 -13.81 13.64
N ARG A 147 -1.79 -14.46 13.47
CA ARG A 147 -0.47 -13.84 13.63
C ARG A 147 -0.30 -12.68 12.64
N LYS A 148 -0.70 -12.85 11.39
CA LYS A 148 -0.66 -11.81 10.35
C LYS A 148 -1.55 -10.61 10.67
N ALA A 149 -2.80 -10.85 11.07
CA ALA A 149 -3.72 -9.77 11.47
C ALA A 149 -3.13 -8.92 12.62
N ARG A 150 -2.48 -9.57 13.61
CA ARG A 150 -1.80 -8.90 14.72
C ARG A 150 -0.56 -8.14 14.27
N LEU A 151 0.29 -8.75 13.44
CA LEU A 151 1.47 -8.10 12.88
C LEU A 151 1.10 -6.86 12.08
N GLN A 152 0.05 -6.95 11.25
CA GLN A 152 -0.43 -5.81 10.50
C GLN A 152 -0.96 -4.72 11.44
N THR A 153 -1.75 -5.06 12.45
CA THR A 153 -2.24 -4.09 13.44
C THR A 153 -1.06 -3.39 14.16
N LEU A 154 0.01 -4.13 14.46
CA LEU A 154 1.19 -3.60 15.13
C LEU A 154 2.06 -2.70 14.25
N TYR A 155 2.34 -3.09 13.02
CA TYR A 155 3.39 -2.46 12.21
C TYR A 155 2.88 -1.70 10.99
N TYR A 156 1.70 -2.02 10.47
CA TYR A 156 1.18 -1.36 9.28
C TYR A 156 0.66 0.04 9.66
N ARG A 157 1.28 1.07 9.07
CA ARG A 157 1.02 2.50 9.32
C ARG A 157 1.00 3.22 7.99
N ASN A 158 0.40 4.42 7.97
CA ASN A 158 0.34 5.31 6.80
C ASN A 158 -0.33 4.66 5.58
N LEU A 159 -1.65 4.49 5.66
CA LEU A 159 -2.49 3.96 4.58
C LEU A 159 -2.37 4.74 3.26
N PHE A 160 -1.88 5.98 3.35
CA PHE A 160 -1.68 6.89 2.24
C PHE A 160 -0.29 7.51 2.34
N ALA A 161 0.27 7.92 1.20
CA ALA A 161 1.31 8.94 1.25
C ALA A 161 0.75 10.22 1.89
N ARG A 162 1.58 10.99 2.60
CA ARG A 162 1.15 12.16 3.37
C ARG A 162 0.21 13.10 2.59
N ASN A 163 0.60 13.53 1.38
CA ASN A 163 -0.21 14.46 0.57
C ASN A 163 -1.56 13.87 0.16
N ASP A 164 -1.59 12.56 -0.12
CA ASP A 164 -2.81 11.86 -0.49
C ASP A 164 -3.73 11.73 0.74
N CYS A 165 -3.17 11.46 1.92
CA CYS A 165 -3.88 11.48 3.21
C CYS A 165 -4.53 12.85 3.46
N GLU A 166 -3.74 13.93 3.32
CA GLU A 166 -4.23 15.29 3.51
C GLU A 166 -5.40 15.61 2.57
N THR A 167 -5.25 15.27 1.29
CA THR A 167 -6.29 15.49 0.26
C THR A 167 -7.55 14.70 0.56
N VAL A 168 -7.42 13.39 0.82
CA VAL A 168 -8.53 12.47 1.09
C VAL A 168 -9.29 12.87 2.33
N MET A 169 -8.59 13.10 3.44
CA MET A 169 -9.22 13.44 4.72
C MET A 169 -9.92 14.79 4.65
N LEU A 170 -9.31 15.81 4.05
CA LEU A 170 -9.95 17.12 3.95
C LEU A 170 -11.16 17.09 3.01
N ALA A 171 -11.10 16.37 1.89
CA ALA A 171 -12.23 16.23 0.98
C ALA A 171 -13.40 15.47 1.64
N LEU A 172 -13.10 14.42 2.41
CA LEU A 172 -14.08 13.67 3.17
C LEU A 172 -14.73 14.51 4.28
N LEU A 173 -13.93 15.13 5.16
CA LEU A 173 -14.43 15.84 6.34
C LEU A 173 -15.25 17.07 5.96
N LYS A 174 -14.88 17.77 4.88
CA LYS A 174 -15.65 18.92 4.35
C LYS A 174 -17.10 18.58 4.01
N ARG A 175 -17.39 17.32 3.62
CA ARG A 175 -18.77 16.88 3.32
C ARG A 175 -19.68 16.87 4.54
N ILE A 176 -19.11 16.80 5.74
CA ILE A 176 -19.86 16.75 7.00
C ILE A 176 -19.60 17.95 7.90
N ASP A 177 -18.88 18.98 7.42
CA ASP A 177 -18.49 20.12 8.25
C ASP A 177 -19.71 20.84 8.84
N SER A 178 -20.76 21.05 8.04
CA SER A 178 -21.99 21.70 8.52
C SER A 178 -22.68 20.92 9.65
N GLN A 179 -22.70 19.59 9.55
CA GLN A 179 -23.28 18.69 10.53
C GLN A 179 -22.39 18.64 11.79
N SER A 180 -21.07 18.63 11.61
CA SER A 180 -20.12 18.65 12.73
C SER A 180 -20.15 19.97 13.49
N GLU A 181 -20.26 21.11 12.80
CA GLU A 181 -20.35 22.42 13.43
C GLU A 181 -21.64 22.55 14.24
N ALA A 182 -22.75 22.03 13.72
CA ALA A 182 -24.02 21.99 14.45
C ALA A 182 -23.98 21.06 15.69
N ALA A 183 -23.29 19.93 15.61
CA ALA A 183 -23.27 18.93 16.68
C ALA A 183 -22.19 19.16 17.74
N LEU A 184 -21.02 19.67 17.34
CA LEU A 184 -19.80 19.78 18.16
C LEU A 184 -19.40 21.25 18.41
N GLY A 185 -19.89 22.19 17.60
CA GLY A 185 -19.49 23.60 17.67
C GLY A 185 -18.21 23.94 16.91
N TYR A 186 -17.66 22.99 16.14
CA TYR A 186 -16.48 23.16 15.29
C TYR A 186 -16.55 22.23 14.07
N ARG A 187 -15.79 22.58 13.02
CA ARG A 187 -15.68 21.79 11.79
C ARG A 187 -14.57 20.76 11.93
N LEU A 188 -14.82 19.50 11.56
CA LEU A 188 -13.80 18.45 11.65
C LEU A 188 -12.63 18.69 10.68
N SER A 189 -12.88 19.31 9.52
CA SER A 189 -11.79 19.67 8.60
C SER A 189 -10.82 20.69 9.19
N ASP A 190 -11.30 21.63 10.01
CA ASP A 190 -10.47 22.60 10.74
C ASP A 190 -9.60 21.90 11.80
N VAL A 191 -10.16 20.92 12.52
CA VAL A 191 -9.40 20.10 13.49
C VAL A 191 -8.28 19.33 12.80
N PHE A 192 -8.56 18.70 11.65
CA PHE A 192 -7.53 17.97 10.91
C PHE A 192 -6.42 18.90 10.37
N ASN A 193 -6.78 20.08 9.85
CA ASN A 193 -5.81 21.11 9.46
C ASN A 193 -4.94 21.57 10.64
N ALA A 194 -5.53 21.78 11.82
CA ALA A 194 -4.79 22.13 13.02
C ALA A 194 -3.78 21.04 13.44
N MET A 195 -4.15 19.77 13.32
CA MET A 195 -3.23 18.65 13.56
C MET A 195 -2.06 18.62 12.55
N ILE A 196 -2.32 18.94 11.27
CA ILE A 196 -1.25 19.12 10.27
C ILE A 196 -0.34 20.29 10.67
N ALA A 197 -0.91 21.41 11.12
CA ALA A 197 -0.14 22.56 11.59
C ALA A 197 0.75 22.21 12.80
N VAL A 198 0.25 21.40 13.75
CA VAL A 198 1.05 20.86 14.86
C VAL A 198 2.23 20.03 14.34
N THR A 199 2.02 19.19 13.32
CA THR A 199 3.09 18.40 12.72
C THR A 199 4.16 19.27 12.06
N ASN A 200 3.74 20.32 11.37
CA ASN A 200 4.66 21.28 10.75
C ASN A 200 5.44 22.06 11.81
N LEU A 201 4.78 22.51 12.89
CA LEU A 201 5.44 23.19 14.00
C LEU A 201 6.53 22.33 14.66
N VAL A 202 6.26 21.04 14.89
CA VAL A 202 7.27 20.12 15.42
C VAL A 202 8.43 19.92 14.43
N THR A 203 8.12 19.87 13.13
CA THR A 203 9.11 19.75 12.05
C THR A 203 10.02 20.99 12.00
N ASP A 204 9.46 22.19 12.14
CA ASP A 204 10.23 23.44 12.20
C ASP A 204 11.13 23.48 13.44
N ARG A 205 10.62 23.02 14.60
CA ARG A 205 11.44 22.89 15.82
C ARG A 205 12.55 21.85 15.68
N LEU A 206 12.32 20.75 14.97
CA LEU A 206 13.38 19.80 14.62
C LEU A 206 14.46 20.47 13.78
N HIS A 207 14.09 21.24 12.76
CA HIS A 207 15.05 21.98 11.93
C HIS A 207 15.86 22.99 12.75
N ILE A 208 15.21 23.74 13.65
CA ILE A 208 15.89 24.66 14.58
C ILE A 208 16.89 23.90 15.46
N ASN A 209 16.45 22.80 16.09
CA ASN A 209 17.29 21.96 16.94
C ASN A 209 18.53 21.44 16.18
N PHE A 210 18.35 20.93 14.95
CA PHE A 210 19.45 20.47 14.12
C PHE A 210 20.40 21.60 13.70
N SER A 211 19.89 22.80 13.47
CA SER A 211 20.73 23.96 13.19
C SER A 211 21.64 24.29 14.38
N HIS A 212 21.08 24.35 15.59
CA HIS A 212 21.85 24.56 16.82
C HIS A 212 22.88 23.46 17.07
N ILE A 213 22.50 22.18 16.90
CA ILE A 213 23.45 21.06 17.00
C ILE A 213 24.56 21.17 15.95
N ARG A 214 24.24 21.55 14.71
CA ARG A 214 25.23 21.71 13.65
C ARG A 214 26.22 22.83 13.98
N THR A 215 25.72 24.00 14.40
CA THR A 215 26.56 25.12 14.83
C THR A 215 27.46 24.72 15.99
N LEU A 216 26.89 24.06 17.01
CA LEU A 216 27.63 23.53 18.15
C LEU A 216 28.78 22.61 17.71
N MET A 217 28.50 21.67 16.80
CA MET A 217 29.47 20.67 16.35
C MET A 217 30.53 21.22 15.39
N GLN A 218 30.22 22.26 14.62
CA GLN A 218 31.11 22.81 13.59
C GLN A 218 31.86 24.07 14.04
N SER A 219 31.41 24.72 15.11
CA SER A 219 32.02 25.96 15.58
C SER A 219 33.46 25.77 16.06
N LYS A 220 34.29 26.76 15.70
CA LYS A 220 35.68 26.93 16.15
C LYS A 220 35.81 27.98 17.25
N SER A 221 34.70 28.59 17.66
CA SER A 221 34.65 29.67 18.64
C SER A 221 34.06 29.16 19.95
N ARG A 222 34.81 29.33 21.04
CA ARG A 222 34.31 29.02 22.39
C ARG A 222 33.04 29.82 22.71
N SER A 223 32.99 31.08 22.30
CA SER A 223 31.84 31.97 22.56
C SER A 223 30.57 31.45 21.89
N GLU A 224 30.67 31.01 20.64
CA GLU A 224 29.53 30.43 19.90
C GLU A 224 29.05 29.13 20.56
N ILE A 225 29.96 28.23 20.94
CA ILE A 225 29.60 27.00 21.66
C ILE A 225 28.86 27.32 22.97
N LEU A 226 29.27 28.35 23.70
CA LEU A 226 28.61 28.78 24.94
C LEU A 226 27.22 29.38 24.67
N GLN A 227 27.01 30.07 23.55
CA GLN A 227 25.69 30.58 23.15
C GLN A 227 24.73 29.42 22.81
N GLU A 228 25.19 28.44 22.04
CA GLU A 228 24.41 27.24 21.72
C GLU A 228 24.05 26.44 22.98
N LEU A 229 25.00 26.34 23.91
CA LEU A 229 24.78 25.71 25.21
C LEU A 229 23.70 26.43 26.03
N GLU A 230 23.75 27.76 26.08
CA GLU A 230 22.75 28.56 26.80
C GLU A 230 21.35 28.40 26.19
N PHE A 231 21.27 28.32 24.86
CA PHE A 231 20.02 27.96 24.18
C PHE A 231 19.46 26.64 24.71
N PHE A 232 20.20 25.53 24.65
CA PHE A 232 19.68 24.22 25.10
C PHE A 232 19.31 24.19 26.58
N ARG A 233 20.09 24.85 27.44
CA ARG A 233 19.81 24.97 28.88
C ARG A 233 18.49 25.69 29.13
N SER A 234 18.26 26.81 28.44
CA SER A 234 17.02 27.58 28.57
C SER A 234 15.78 26.82 28.09
N GLN A 235 15.94 25.87 27.16
CA GLN A 235 14.81 25.14 26.58
C GLN A 235 14.23 24.05 27.51
N TYR A 236 15.05 23.39 28.34
CA TYR A 236 14.56 22.30 29.19
C TYR A 236 15.30 22.14 30.54
N PRO A 237 14.60 22.01 31.69
CA PRO A 237 15.21 22.00 33.02
C PRO A 237 16.26 20.90 33.26
N LEU A 238 16.12 19.74 32.62
CA LEU A 238 17.08 18.65 32.75
C LEU A 238 18.44 19.03 32.13
N ALA A 239 18.43 19.76 31.02
CA ALA A 239 19.64 20.21 30.33
C ALA A 239 20.43 21.18 31.23
N ASP A 240 19.75 22.18 31.80
CA ASP A 240 20.35 23.12 32.75
C ASP A 240 20.91 22.42 34.01
N ARG A 241 20.12 21.53 34.61
CA ARG A 241 20.53 20.73 35.78
C ARG A 241 21.74 19.84 35.50
N CYS A 242 21.85 19.27 34.30
CA CYS A 242 22.97 18.43 33.91
C CYS A 242 24.25 19.26 33.73
N TRP A 243 24.12 20.47 33.15
CA TRP A 243 25.28 21.34 32.94
C TRP A 243 25.85 21.93 34.22
N ARG A 244 25.00 22.52 35.09
CA ARG A 244 25.39 23.19 36.35
C ARG A 244 26.42 24.31 36.22
N ASP A 245 26.38 25.07 35.13
CA ASP A 245 27.33 26.16 34.81
C ASP A 245 28.81 25.74 34.78
N ARG A 246 29.09 24.51 34.32
CA ARG A 246 30.43 23.88 34.41
C ARG A 246 31.31 24.14 33.18
N SER A 247 31.08 25.26 32.49
CA SER A 247 31.81 25.63 31.28
C SER A 247 33.31 25.78 31.52
N ASP A 248 33.69 26.19 32.73
CA ASP A 248 35.07 26.31 33.20
C ASP A 248 35.83 24.97 33.29
N ARG A 249 35.12 23.85 33.46
CA ARG A 249 35.73 22.51 33.56
C ARG A 249 36.27 21.96 32.25
N PHE A 250 35.87 22.53 31.11
CA PHE A 250 36.27 22.10 29.79
C PHE A 250 37.08 23.23 29.13
N PRO A 251 38.38 23.37 29.45
CA PRO A 251 39.23 24.40 28.85
C PRO A 251 39.53 24.07 27.39
N ASP A 252 39.65 22.79 27.06
CA ASP A 252 39.78 22.31 25.68
C ASP A 252 38.46 22.49 24.90
N LEU A 253 38.58 22.93 23.65
CA LEU A 253 37.43 23.26 22.81
C LEU A 253 36.67 22.01 22.34
N GLU A 254 37.39 20.91 22.07
CA GLU A 254 36.78 19.64 21.67
C GLU A 254 36.04 19.00 22.83
N GLU A 255 36.65 18.98 24.02
CA GLU A 255 36.01 18.48 25.24
C GLU A 255 34.74 19.28 25.57
N LEU A 256 34.80 20.62 25.46
CA LEU A 256 33.63 21.47 25.65
C LEU A 256 32.54 21.13 24.64
N ARG A 257 32.89 20.95 23.36
CA ARG A 257 31.95 20.62 22.29
C ARG A 257 31.25 19.28 22.55
N VAL A 258 32.01 18.23 22.86
CA VAL A 258 31.46 16.89 23.13
C VAL A 258 30.59 16.92 24.38
N ALA A 259 31.00 17.61 25.44
CA ALA A 259 30.20 17.76 26.65
C ALA A 259 28.91 18.54 26.40
N ALA A 260 28.98 19.62 25.63
CA ALA A 260 27.83 20.41 25.24
C ALA A 260 26.86 19.62 24.36
N PHE A 261 27.37 18.80 23.44
CA PHE A 261 26.55 17.88 22.63
C PHE A 261 25.85 16.83 23.50
N GLN A 262 26.56 16.22 24.46
CA GLN A 262 25.91 15.28 25.39
C GLN A 262 24.84 15.95 26.26
N MET A 263 25.01 17.23 26.59
CA MET A 263 24.03 17.99 27.35
C MET A 263 22.82 18.37 26.48
N SER A 264 23.02 18.79 25.23
CA SER A 264 21.92 19.14 24.32
C SER A 264 20.97 17.96 24.08
N GLU A 265 21.47 16.72 24.19
CA GLU A 265 20.64 15.51 24.18
C GLU A 265 19.55 15.49 25.28
N MET A 266 19.70 16.25 26.37
CA MET A 266 18.69 16.39 27.42
C MET A 266 17.61 17.43 27.10
N ALA A 267 17.80 18.27 26.08
CA ALA A 267 16.90 19.36 25.71
C ALA A 267 15.83 18.97 24.67
N TRP A 268 15.93 17.77 24.08
CA TRP A 268 14.98 17.27 23.07
C TRP A 268 13.49 17.37 23.41
N PRO A 269 13.02 17.27 24.67
CA PRO A 269 11.61 17.48 24.99
C PRO A 269 11.04 18.82 24.51
N TRP A 270 11.86 19.85 24.37
CA TRP A 270 11.44 21.15 23.85
C TRP A 270 10.81 21.07 22.46
N VAL A 271 11.38 20.23 21.58
CA VAL A 271 10.91 20.06 20.20
C VAL A 271 9.44 19.67 20.15
N PHE A 272 9.01 18.82 21.09
CA PHE A 272 7.69 18.21 21.09
C PHE A 272 6.71 18.87 22.07
N ARG A 273 7.18 19.78 22.94
CA ARG A 273 6.35 20.44 23.96
C ARG A 273 5.68 21.70 23.40
N LEU A 274 4.35 21.68 23.29
CA LEU A 274 3.57 22.75 22.69
C LEU A 274 2.83 23.51 23.80
N LYS A 275 2.97 24.84 23.84
CA LYS A 275 2.17 25.67 24.75
C LYS A 275 0.87 26.05 24.07
N ARG A 276 -0.19 26.19 24.86
CA ARG A 276 -1.49 26.70 24.41
C ARG A 276 -1.35 28.04 23.70
N SER A 277 -0.59 28.98 24.25
CA SER A 277 -0.35 30.30 23.63
C SER A 277 0.24 30.19 22.23
N ASP A 278 1.23 29.31 22.04
CA ASP A 278 1.90 29.11 20.74
C ASP A 278 0.92 28.53 19.71
N LEU A 279 -0.05 27.72 20.16
CA LEU A 279 -1.09 27.15 19.29
C LEU A 279 -2.14 28.20 18.94
N GLU A 280 -2.62 28.98 19.92
CA GLU A 280 -3.62 30.02 19.73
C GLU A 280 -3.14 31.17 18.82
N GLU A 281 -1.83 31.33 18.64
CA GLU A 281 -1.25 32.25 17.65
C GLU A 281 -1.50 31.80 16.20
N ILE A 282 -1.71 30.51 15.95
CA ILE A 282 -1.81 29.93 14.60
C ILE A 282 -3.17 29.25 14.30
N MET A 283 -4.03 29.07 15.30
CA MET A 283 -5.36 28.48 15.13
C MET A 283 -6.37 28.99 16.18
N ASP A 284 -7.66 28.81 15.91
CA ASP A 284 -8.75 29.24 16.80
C ASP A 284 -8.70 28.52 18.17
N SER A 285 -8.99 29.24 19.25
CA SER A 285 -8.93 28.71 20.61
C SER A 285 -9.85 27.51 20.85
N LYS A 286 -11.02 27.45 20.18
CA LYS A 286 -11.90 26.29 20.26
C LYS A 286 -11.25 25.06 19.66
N ILE A 287 -10.47 25.21 18.58
CA ILE A 287 -9.73 24.11 17.96
C ILE A 287 -8.58 23.67 18.86
N VAL A 288 -7.91 24.62 19.52
CA VAL A 288 -6.91 24.29 20.55
C VAL A 288 -7.52 23.44 21.66
N ASP A 289 -8.71 23.78 22.15
CA ASP A 289 -9.42 22.97 23.16
C ASP A 289 -9.69 21.54 22.68
N VAL A 290 -10.02 21.34 21.40
CA VAL A 290 -10.16 20.00 20.80
C VAL A 290 -8.81 19.27 20.78
N LEU A 291 -7.70 19.93 20.44
CA LEU A 291 -6.37 19.29 20.52
C LEU A 291 -6.03 18.84 21.95
N PHE A 292 -6.42 19.63 22.96
CA PHE A 292 -6.30 19.22 24.36
C PHE A 292 -7.25 18.05 24.68
N HIS A 293 -8.45 17.99 24.13
CA HIS A 293 -9.34 16.83 24.28
C HIS A 293 -8.74 15.55 23.68
N LEU A 294 -8.00 15.67 22.58
CA LEU A 294 -7.23 14.61 21.92
C LEU A 294 -5.93 14.22 22.64
N SER A 295 -5.79 14.61 23.91
CA SER A 295 -4.62 14.29 24.73
C SER A 295 -4.96 13.42 25.94
N ILE A 296 -4.01 12.56 26.32
CA ILE A 296 -4.10 11.70 27.51
C ILE A 296 -3.16 12.27 28.59
N PRO A 297 -3.64 12.53 29.82
CA PRO A 297 -2.78 12.94 30.93
C PRO A 297 -1.98 11.77 31.49
N PHE A 298 -0.90 12.06 32.22
CA PHE A 298 -0.22 11.05 33.02
C PHE A 298 -1.18 10.37 34.01
N GLY A 299 -1.05 9.06 34.17
CA GLY A 299 -1.97 8.21 34.93
C GLY A 299 -3.27 7.89 34.20
N GLY A 300 -3.56 8.54 33.06
CA GLY A 300 -4.79 8.35 32.29
C GLY A 300 -4.98 6.94 31.72
N LEU A 301 -3.90 6.13 31.67
CA LEU A 301 -3.95 4.72 31.24
C LEU A 301 -3.72 3.72 32.38
N ARG A 302 -3.81 4.14 33.64
CA ARG A 302 -3.58 3.26 34.80
C ARG A 302 -4.47 2.02 34.81
N ASP A 303 -5.75 2.21 34.49
CA ASP A 303 -6.77 1.16 34.51
C ASP A 303 -6.95 0.47 33.14
N ALA A 304 -6.17 0.89 32.13
CA ALA A 304 -6.21 0.26 30.82
C ALA A 304 -5.64 -1.15 30.89
N ASN A 305 -6.27 -2.11 30.21
CA ASN A 305 -5.74 -3.47 30.13
C ASN A 305 -4.37 -3.44 29.43
N PRO A 306 -3.27 -3.80 30.13
CA PRO A 306 -1.92 -3.70 29.56
C PRO A 306 -1.74 -4.54 28.30
N GLN A 307 -2.47 -5.65 28.17
CA GLN A 307 -2.38 -6.54 27.00
C GLN A 307 -3.12 -5.99 25.78
N HIS A 308 -4.11 -5.11 25.98
CA HIS A 308 -4.86 -4.53 24.86
C HIS A 308 -4.11 -3.39 24.18
N VAL A 309 -3.19 -2.72 24.90
CA VAL A 309 -2.41 -1.57 24.39
C VAL A 309 -1.67 -1.90 23.08
N TYR A 310 -1.25 -3.14 22.87
CA TYR A 310 -0.51 -3.55 21.67
C TYR A 310 -1.39 -3.67 20.41
N LEU A 311 -2.68 -3.93 20.57
CA LEU A 311 -3.60 -4.19 19.44
C LEU A 311 -4.79 -3.22 19.39
N ASN A 312 -4.89 -2.33 20.38
CA ASN A 312 -5.88 -1.27 20.49
C ASN A 312 -5.30 -0.16 21.39
N ASN A 313 -4.23 0.49 20.94
CA ASN A 313 -3.55 1.50 21.73
C ASN A 313 -4.42 2.78 21.84
N PRO A 314 -4.74 3.27 23.04
CA PRO A 314 -5.50 4.52 23.20
C PRO A 314 -4.84 5.73 22.51
N VAL A 315 -3.50 5.72 22.36
CA VAL A 315 -2.78 6.81 21.68
C VAL A 315 -3.14 6.93 20.20
N TRP A 316 -3.70 5.89 19.58
CA TRP A 316 -4.15 5.93 18.18
C TRP A 316 -5.36 6.84 17.97
N ARG A 317 -6.16 7.07 19.02
CA ARG A 317 -7.31 8.00 19.00
C ARG A 317 -6.96 9.33 19.66
N LYS A 318 -6.07 9.32 20.66
CA LYS A 318 -5.63 10.51 21.41
C LYS A 318 -4.10 10.63 21.34
N PRO A 319 -3.56 11.19 20.24
CA PRO A 319 -2.12 11.16 19.94
C PRO A 319 -1.26 11.96 20.93
N TYR A 320 -1.83 12.96 21.59
CA TYR A 320 -1.07 13.90 22.40
C TYR A 320 -0.97 13.47 23.86
N VAL A 321 0.08 13.91 24.54
CA VAL A 321 0.22 13.78 25.99
C VAL A 321 -0.13 15.11 26.63
N ARG A 322 -1.03 15.11 27.62
CA ARG A 322 -1.38 16.31 28.40
C ARG A 322 -0.38 16.49 29.52
N LEU A 323 0.36 17.59 29.50
CA LEU A 323 1.31 17.91 30.58
C LEU A 323 0.65 18.76 31.68
N SER A 324 -0.26 19.65 31.27
CA SER A 324 -1.04 20.59 32.09
C SER A 324 -2.17 21.16 31.23
N ASP A 325 -2.99 22.05 31.76
CA ASP A 325 -4.08 22.70 31.01
C ASP A 325 -3.59 23.68 29.92
N ASP A 326 -2.31 24.06 29.98
CA ASP A 326 -1.66 24.99 29.06
C ASP A 326 -0.56 24.33 28.21
N GLN A 327 -0.28 23.03 28.36
CA GLN A 327 0.80 22.35 27.64
C GLN A 327 0.44 20.95 27.15
N LEU A 328 0.77 20.71 25.88
CA LEU A 328 0.73 19.41 25.23
C LEU A 328 2.15 18.91 24.92
N PHE A 329 2.26 17.61 24.69
CA PHE A 329 3.46 16.99 24.17
C PHE A 329 3.10 16.05 23.02
N ALA A 330 3.63 16.33 21.83
CA ALA A 330 3.31 15.63 20.59
C ALA A 330 4.49 14.75 20.16
N ALA A 331 4.69 13.61 20.84
CA ALA A 331 5.84 12.74 20.60
C ALA A 331 5.88 12.18 19.17
N ILE A 332 4.72 11.85 18.60
CA ILE A 332 4.58 11.23 17.28
C ILE A 332 3.71 12.16 16.44
N PRO A 333 4.23 13.31 15.99
CA PRO A 333 3.43 14.29 15.25
C PRO A 333 2.77 13.66 14.00
N GLN A 334 3.46 12.73 13.34
CA GLN A 334 2.98 12.00 12.17
C GLN A 334 1.87 10.97 12.44
N LEU A 335 1.53 10.66 13.71
CA LEU A 335 0.54 9.63 14.06
C LEU A 335 -0.84 9.91 13.43
N ILE A 336 -1.13 11.19 13.18
CA ILE A 336 -2.36 11.63 12.53
C ILE A 336 -2.53 11.11 11.11
N PHE A 337 -1.43 10.78 10.42
CA PHE A 337 -1.46 10.17 9.09
C PHE A 337 -1.53 8.63 9.16
N SER A 338 -1.10 8.05 10.28
CA SER A 338 -1.22 6.62 10.54
C SER A 338 -2.62 6.21 10.94
N PHE A 339 -3.33 7.05 11.71
CA PHE A 339 -4.66 6.76 12.25
C PHE A 339 -5.69 7.90 12.05
N PRO A 340 -5.77 8.51 10.86
CA PRO A 340 -6.62 9.68 10.65
C PRO A 340 -8.10 9.38 10.93
N PHE A 341 -8.58 8.21 10.49
CA PHE A 341 -9.97 7.80 10.70
C PHE A 341 -10.27 7.53 12.18
N ALA A 342 -9.40 6.82 12.90
CA ALA A 342 -9.62 6.49 14.31
C ALA A 342 -9.69 7.74 15.20
N ILE A 343 -8.88 8.77 14.90
CA ILE A 343 -8.92 10.06 15.62
C ILE A 343 -10.25 10.76 15.35
N MET A 344 -10.66 10.89 14.08
CA MET A 344 -11.92 11.57 13.71
C MET A 344 -13.13 10.83 14.27
N GLU A 345 -13.15 9.51 14.17
CA GLU A 345 -14.21 8.66 14.70
C GLU A 345 -14.34 8.81 16.22
N GLY A 346 -13.22 8.90 16.95
CA GLY A 346 -13.22 9.13 18.39
C GLY A 346 -13.76 10.50 18.81
N LEU A 347 -13.74 11.51 17.91
CA LEU A 347 -14.36 12.82 18.19
C LEU A 347 -15.87 12.82 17.99
N ILE A 348 -16.42 11.86 17.24
CA ILE A 348 -17.83 11.83 16.87
C ILE A 348 -18.61 10.67 17.49
N GLU A 349 -17.96 9.75 18.19
CA GLU A 349 -18.54 8.48 18.66
C GLU A 349 -19.80 8.68 19.52
N ASP A 350 -19.84 9.73 20.32
CA ASP A 350 -20.98 10.08 21.18
C ASP A 350 -22.13 10.80 20.45
N HIS A 351 -22.01 10.99 19.12
CA HIS A 351 -22.99 11.71 18.28
C HIS A 351 -23.53 10.82 17.15
N PRO A 352 -24.51 9.92 17.42
CA PRO A 352 -24.98 8.94 16.43
C PRO A 352 -25.45 9.53 15.07
N PRO A 353 -26.13 10.69 15.00
CA PRO A 353 -26.46 11.30 13.71
C PRO A 353 -25.23 11.72 12.91
N LEU A 354 -24.19 12.24 13.58
CA LEU A 354 -22.94 12.64 12.93
C LEU A 354 -22.13 11.42 12.49
N VAL A 355 -22.12 10.34 13.28
CA VAL A 355 -21.53 9.05 12.88
C VAL A 355 -22.16 8.53 11.59
N ARG A 356 -23.49 8.56 11.48
CA ARG A 356 -24.17 8.14 10.24
C ARG A 356 -23.81 9.02 9.05
N ALA A 357 -23.84 10.35 9.23
CA ALA A 357 -23.43 11.29 8.17
C ALA A 357 -21.98 11.07 7.72
N TYR A 358 -21.08 10.76 8.66
CA TYR A 358 -19.68 10.42 8.37
C TYR A 358 -19.54 9.11 7.58
N GLU A 359 -20.29 8.07 7.95
CA GLU A 359 -20.28 6.78 7.25
C GLU A 359 -20.85 6.88 5.83
N GLU A 360 -21.92 7.65 5.64
CA GLU A 360 -22.47 7.99 4.33
C GLU A 360 -21.46 8.78 3.49
N ALA A 361 -20.82 9.81 4.07
CA ALA A 361 -19.80 10.59 3.39
C ALA A 361 -18.57 9.75 2.99
N ARG A 362 -18.18 8.75 3.80
CA ARG A 362 -17.10 7.80 3.47
C ARG A 362 -17.48 6.93 2.27
N ALA A 363 -18.66 6.34 2.29
CA ALA A 363 -19.13 5.50 1.19
C ALA A 363 -19.15 6.29 -0.13
N GLU A 364 -19.79 7.47 -0.12
CA GLU A 364 -19.90 8.31 -1.30
C GLU A 364 -18.53 8.83 -1.79
N TYR A 365 -17.66 9.28 -0.88
CA TYR A 365 -16.34 9.80 -1.26
C TYR A 365 -15.44 8.73 -1.86
N LEU A 366 -15.53 7.48 -1.40
CA LEU A 366 -14.73 6.38 -1.93
C LEU A 366 -15.01 6.14 -3.42
N GLU A 367 -16.29 6.12 -3.81
CA GLU A 367 -16.68 5.99 -5.22
C GLU A 367 -16.17 7.18 -6.06
N VAL A 368 -16.31 8.40 -5.55
CA VAL A 368 -15.83 9.62 -6.23
C VAL A 368 -14.32 9.58 -6.43
N ALA A 369 -13.56 9.21 -5.39
CA ALA A 369 -12.11 9.14 -5.47
C ALA A 369 -11.63 8.08 -6.48
N ILE A 370 -12.31 6.93 -6.56
CA ILE A 370 -12.01 5.89 -7.55
C ILE A 370 -12.34 6.38 -8.97
N GLU A 371 -13.49 7.02 -9.17
CA GLU A 371 -13.85 7.64 -10.46
C GLU A 371 -12.79 8.65 -10.91
N GLU A 372 -12.35 9.54 -10.02
CA GLU A 372 -11.32 10.54 -10.30
C GLU A 372 -9.98 9.89 -10.68
N VAL A 373 -9.52 8.90 -9.89
CA VAL A 373 -8.26 8.18 -10.17
C VAL A 373 -8.34 7.47 -11.52
N VAL A 374 -9.42 6.74 -11.79
CA VAL A 374 -9.60 5.99 -13.03
C VAL A 374 -9.71 6.92 -14.23
N SER A 375 -10.50 7.99 -14.15
CA SER A 375 -10.69 8.96 -15.23
C SER A 375 -9.39 9.69 -15.56
N ALA A 376 -8.58 9.99 -14.54
CA ALA A 376 -7.27 10.59 -14.73
C ALA A 376 -6.27 9.58 -15.34
N ALA A 377 -6.23 8.35 -14.83
CA ALA A 377 -5.25 7.34 -15.26
C ALA A 377 -5.57 6.73 -16.64
N MET A 378 -6.86 6.61 -16.99
CA MET A 378 -7.35 6.08 -18.26
C MET A 378 -8.27 7.10 -18.96
N PRO A 379 -7.72 8.17 -19.55
CA PRO A 379 -8.49 9.26 -20.15
C PRO A 379 -9.43 8.84 -21.31
N HIS A 380 -9.24 7.67 -21.90
CA HIS A 380 -10.15 7.13 -22.93
C HIS A 380 -11.20 6.18 -22.37
N ALA A 381 -11.16 5.86 -21.07
CA ALA A 381 -12.18 5.04 -20.42
C ALA A 381 -13.45 5.87 -20.19
N ARG A 382 -14.60 5.23 -20.38
CA ARG A 382 -15.88 5.77 -19.90
C ARG A 382 -16.14 5.20 -18.51
N VAL A 383 -16.21 6.08 -17.51
CA VAL A 383 -16.38 5.70 -16.11
C VAL A 383 -17.82 6.01 -15.68
N PHE A 384 -18.41 5.09 -14.92
CA PHE A 384 -19.79 5.14 -14.46
C PHE A 384 -19.83 4.80 -12.98
N ARG A 385 -20.57 5.58 -12.18
CA ARG A 385 -20.87 5.27 -10.77
C ARG A 385 -22.30 4.77 -10.63
N GLY A 386 -22.51 3.76 -9.80
CA GLY A 386 -23.80 3.13 -9.52
C GLY A 386 -24.43 2.53 -10.78
N VAL A 387 -23.80 1.49 -11.35
CA VAL A 387 -24.35 0.76 -12.50
C VAL A 387 -25.33 -0.30 -12.02
N VAL A 388 -26.60 -0.19 -12.45
CA VAL A 388 -27.66 -1.13 -12.09
C VAL A 388 -28.13 -1.94 -13.30
N TRP A 389 -28.48 -3.20 -13.03
CA TRP A 389 -29.03 -4.13 -14.01
C TRP A 389 -29.96 -5.12 -13.31
N THR A 390 -30.90 -5.67 -14.07
CA THR A 390 -31.87 -6.65 -13.55
C THR A 390 -31.60 -7.99 -14.18
N ASP A 391 -31.40 -8.98 -13.33
CA ASP A 391 -31.29 -10.38 -13.75
C ASP A 391 -32.65 -10.84 -14.31
N PRO A 392 -32.74 -11.23 -15.59
CA PRO A 392 -33.99 -11.63 -16.21
C PRO A 392 -34.56 -12.94 -15.64
N GLU A 393 -33.72 -13.80 -15.05
CA GLU A 393 -34.17 -15.09 -14.50
C GLU A 393 -34.78 -14.91 -13.11
N SER A 394 -34.09 -14.23 -12.20
CA SER A 394 -34.57 -14.02 -10.83
C SER A 394 -35.45 -12.78 -10.65
N GLY A 395 -35.41 -11.83 -11.60
CA GLY A 395 -36.04 -10.51 -11.46
C GLY A 395 -35.34 -9.59 -10.46
N LYS A 396 -34.22 -10.01 -9.86
CA LYS A 396 -33.49 -9.23 -8.86
C LYS A 396 -32.62 -8.16 -9.51
N THR A 397 -32.68 -6.94 -8.97
CA THR A 397 -31.79 -5.85 -9.36
C THR A 397 -30.47 -5.95 -8.59
N TYR A 398 -29.36 -5.87 -9.32
CA TYR A 398 -28.01 -5.79 -8.80
C TYR A 398 -27.40 -4.42 -9.12
N GLU A 399 -26.40 -4.04 -8.33
CA GLU A 399 -25.65 -2.79 -8.45
C GLU A 399 -24.15 -3.09 -8.39
N ASN A 400 -23.38 -2.32 -9.15
CA ASN A 400 -21.92 -2.27 -9.11
C ASN A 400 -21.47 -0.81 -8.92
N ASP A 401 -20.57 -0.56 -7.96
CA ASP A 401 -20.29 0.79 -7.46
C ASP A 401 -19.58 1.69 -8.50
N VAL A 402 -18.43 1.26 -9.04
CA VAL A 402 -17.73 1.99 -10.11
C VAL A 402 -17.37 1.03 -11.24
N VAL A 403 -17.79 1.36 -12.47
CA VAL A 403 -17.50 0.57 -13.67
C VAL A 403 -16.82 1.43 -14.72
N ALA A 404 -15.68 1.00 -15.22
CA ALA A 404 -14.93 1.68 -16.27
C ALA A 404 -14.82 0.82 -17.53
N LEU A 405 -15.21 1.38 -18.67
CA LEU A 405 -15.15 0.74 -19.98
C LEU A 405 -13.99 1.32 -20.81
N LEU A 406 -12.99 0.50 -21.11
CA LEU A 406 -11.87 0.85 -21.98
C LEU A 406 -11.75 -0.16 -23.13
N GLY A 407 -12.25 0.21 -24.31
CA GLY A 407 -12.28 -0.69 -25.46
C GLY A 407 -13.14 -1.94 -25.20
N ASN A 408 -12.50 -3.10 -25.04
CA ASN A 408 -13.17 -4.36 -24.69
C ASN A 408 -12.94 -4.80 -23.24
N PHE A 409 -12.26 -3.98 -22.45
CA PHE A 409 -12.04 -4.21 -21.02
C PHE A 409 -13.10 -3.46 -20.22
N ILE A 410 -13.69 -4.15 -19.25
CA ILE A 410 -14.58 -3.61 -18.24
C ILE A 410 -13.87 -3.82 -16.90
N PHE A 411 -13.61 -2.73 -16.19
CA PHE A 411 -13.07 -2.77 -14.84
C PHE A 411 -14.21 -2.47 -13.87
N VAL A 412 -14.43 -3.35 -12.90
CA VAL A 412 -15.44 -3.22 -11.84
C VAL A 412 -14.70 -3.02 -10.53
N PHE A 413 -14.95 -1.90 -9.87
CA PHE A 413 -14.41 -1.56 -8.57
C PHE A 413 -15.57 -1.49 -7.57
N GLU A 414 -15.60 -2.44 -6.63
CA GLU A 414 -16.56 -2.49 -5.53
C GLU A 414 -15.97 -1.76 -4.32
N CYS A 415 -16.71 -0.80 -3.78
CA CYS A 415 -16.32 0.07 -2.70
C CYS A 415 -16.70 -0.54 -1.34
N LYS A 416 -15.74 -0.69 -0.44
CA LYS A 416 -15.96 -1.16 0.93
C LYS A 416 -15.51 -0.09 1.92
N SER A 417 -16.45 0.75 2.36
CA SER A 417 -16.21 1.80 3.35
C SER A 417 -16.27 1.34 4.81
N GLY A 418 -16.66 0.08 5.04
CA GLY A 418 -16.80 -0.52 6.36
C GLY A 418 -15.47 -0.58 7.14
N ARG A 419 -15.58 -0.53 8.48
CA ARG A 419 -14.42 -0.56 9.38
C ARG A 419 -13.98 -1.98 9.68
N LEU A 420 -12.67 -2.21 9.75
CA LEU A 420 -12.13 -3.42 10.36
C LEU A 420 -12.49 -3.46 11.85
N ARG A 421 -13.31 -4.44 12.26
CA ARG A 421 -13.72 -4.62 13.66
C ARG A 421 -12.51 -4.85 14.57
N ASP A 422 -12.51 -4.25 15.76
CA ASP A 422 -11.43 -4.42 16.75
C ASP A 422 -11.16 -5.90 17.10
N ALA A 423 -12.21 -6.74 17.09
CA ALA A 423 -12.06 -8.18 17.28
C ALA A 423 -11.24 -8.85 16.16
N ALA A 424 -11.40 -8.42 14.90
CA ALA A 424 -10.60 -8.91 13.78
C ALA A 424 -9.15 -8.44 13.89
N ARG A 425 -8.90 -7.17 14.25
CA ARG A 425 -7.56 -6.62 14.49
C ARG A 425 -6.79 -7.41 15.57
N ARG A 426 -7.51 -7.95 16.57
CA ARG A 426 -6.94 -8.82 17.61
C ARG A 426 -6.73 -10.28 17.20
N GLY A 427 -7.19 -10.68 16.02
CA GLY A 427 -7.11 -12.04 15.53
C GLY A 427 -8.31 -12.94 15.91
N GLY A 428 -9.48 -12.37 16.18
CA GLY A 428 -10.68 -13.16 16.48
C GLY A 428 -11.19 -13.92 15.25
N ASP A 429 -11.20 -15.26 15.29
CA ASP A 429 -11.44 -16.13 14.13
C ASP A 429 -12.74 -15.82 13.37
N LYS A 430 -13.90 -15.85 14.06
CA LYS A 430 -15.20 -15.57 13.41
C LYS A 430 -15.23 -14.19 12.73
N SER A 431 -14.64 -13.19 13.39
CA SER A 431 -14.58 -11.83 12.84
C SER A 431 -13.65 -11.77 11.63
N LEU A 432 -12.50 -12.44 11.68
CA LEU A 432 -11.58 -12.53 10.55
C LEU A 432 -12.25 -13.19 9.34
N ARG A 433 -12.86 -14.37 9.51
CA ARG A 433 -13.57 -15.09 8.43
C ARG A 433 -14.65 -14.23 7.76
N THR A 434 -15.42 -13.48 8.57
CA THR A 434 -16.46 -12.56 8.06
C THR A 434 -15.84 -11.44 7.23
N ASN A 435 -14.82 -10.73 7.76
CA ASN A 435 -14.14 -9.65 7.03
C ASN A 435 -13.49 -10.18 5.73
N PHE A 436 -12.92 -11.39 5.73
CA PHE A 436 -12.35 -12.00 4.52
C PHE A 436 -13.39 -12.21 3.43
N ARG A 437 -14.55 -12.74 3.78
CA ARG A 437 -15.64 -12.96 2.83
C ARG A 437 -16.08 -11.64 2.21
N GLU A 438 -16.33 -10.63 3.04
CA GLU A 438 -16.78 -9.28 2.64
C GLU A 438 -15.76 -8.55 1.75
N LEU A 439 -14.45 -8.72 2.02
CA LEU A 439 -13.40 -7.98 1.32
C LEU A 439 -12.90 -8.65 0.03
N PHE A 440 -12.93 -9.98 -0.07
CA PHE A 440 -12.27 -10.70 -1.18
C PHE A 440 -13.22 -11.56 -2.02
N VAL A 441 -14.24 -12.18 -1.42
CA VAL A 441 -15.12 -13.13 -2.10
C VAL A 441 -16.36 -12.43 -2.66
N GLU A 442 -17.04 -11.65 -1.83
CA GLU A 442 -18.26 -10.94 -2.25
C GLU A 442 -18.04 -9.98 -3.43
N PRO A 443 -16.97 -9.16 -3.46
CA PRO A 443 -16.67 -8.32 -4.62
C PRO A 443 -16.39 -9.14 -5.88
N GLY A 444 -15.64 -10.25 -5.73
CA GLY A 444 -15.38 -11.18 -6.82
C GLY A 444 -16.66 -11.75 -7.42
N LEU A 445 -17.64 -12.09 -6.56
CA LEU A 445 -18.95 -12.60 -6.95
C LEU A 445 -19.84 -11.51 -7.57
N GLN A 446 -19.87 -10.29 -7.00
CA GLN A 446 -20.62 -9.15 -7.55
C GLN A 446 -20.17 -8.84 -8.98
N GLY A 447 -18.85 -8.71 -9.20
CA GLY A 447 -18.31 -8.48 -10.52
C GLY A 447 -18.51 -9.68 -11.46
N TRP A 448 -18.47 -10.91 -10.94
CA TRP A 448 -18.73 -12.11 -11.74
C TRP A 448 -20.18 -12.17 -12.24
N ARG A 449 -21.15 -11.81 -11.39
CA ARG A 449 -22.57 -11.74 -11.78
C ARG A 449 -22.76 -10.80 -12.97
N LEU A 450 -22.13 -9.62 -12.94
CA LEU A 450 -22.14 -8.69 -14.06
C LEU A 450 -21.50 -9.32 -15.30
N GLN A 451 -20.33 -9.96 -15.16
CA GLN A 451 -19.69 -10.65 -16.29
C GLN A 451 -20.63 -11.70 -16.92
N ASN A 452 -21.22 -12.56 -16.11
CA ASN A 452 -22.12 -13.62 -16.57
C ASN A 452 -23.36 -13.04 -17.27
N TYR A 453 -23.93 -11.96 -16.72
CA TYR A 453 -25.04 -11.23 -17.32
C TYR A 453 -24.70 -10.72 -18.74
N LEU A 454 -23.51 -10.11 -18.90
CA LEU A 454 -23.04 -9.60 -20.18
C LEU A 454 -22.74 -10.72 -21.18
N ASP A 455 -22.09 -11.79 -20.74
CA ASP A 455 -21.72 -12.92 -21.62
C ASP A 455 -22.96 -13.69 -22.12
N THR A 456 -23.98 -13.80 -21.26
CA THR A 456 -25.23 -14.52 -21.56
C THR A 456 -26.16 -13.71 -22.47
N LEU A 457 -26.43 -12.45 -22.12
CA LEU A 457 -27.42 -11.64 -22.85
C LEU A 457 -26.83 -10.91 -24.05
N ARG A 458 -25.52 -10.62 -24.05
CA ARG A 458 -24.82 -9.92 -25.12
C ARG A 458 -25.51 -8.61 -25.51
N ASP A 459 -25.95 -8.48 -26.76
CA ASP A 459 -26.64 -7.32 -27.31
C ASP A 459 -28.01 -7.04 -26.64
N LYS A 460 -28.55 -8.00 -25.88
CA LYS A 460 -29.79 -7.83 -25.11
C LYS A 460 -29.59 -7.35 -23.68
N ALA A 461 -28.35 -7.22 -23.21
CA ALA A 461 -28.08 -6.74 -21.85
C ALA A 461 -28.47 -5.26 -21.71
N VAL A 462 -29.11 -4.91 -20.59
CA VAL A 462 -29.60 -3.56 -20.30
C VAL A 462 -29.01 -3.09 -18.97
N LEU A 463 -28.17 -2.08 -19.07
CA LEU A 463 -27.51 -1.43 -17.93
C LEU A 463 -28.03 0.00 -17.80
N ARG A 464 -28.18 0.47 -16.56
CA ARG A 464 -28.62 1.84 -16.27
C ARG A 464 -27.76 2.50 -15.20
N LEU A 465 -27.69 3.82 -15.24
CA LEU A 465 -27.16 4.58 -14.10
C LEU A 465 -28.21 4.65 -12.99
N LYS A 466 -27.78 4.44 -11.75
CA LYS A 466 -28.65 4.52 -10.56
C LYS A 466 -29.22 5.92 -10.33
N VAL A 467 -28.44 6.96 -10.63
CA VAL A 467 -28.79 8.35 -10.34
C VAL A 467 -30.01 8.84 -11.13
N ASP A 468 -30.14 8.45 -12.40
CA ASP A 468 -31.17 8.98 -13.30
C ASP A 468 -31.86 7.92 -14.19
N GLY A 469 -31.45 6.64 -14.10
CA GLY A 469 -32.00 5.55 -14.91
C GLY A 469 -31.58 5.55 -16.38
N SER A 470 -30.66 6.44 -16.78
CA SER A 470 -30.17 6.55 -18.16
C SER A 470 -29.50 5.26 -18.61
N LEU A 471 -29.66 4.92 -19.89
CA LEU A 471 -29.10 3.69 -20.48
C LEU A 471 -27.59 3.81 -20.68
N ILE A 472 -26.88 2.73 -20.37
CA ILE A 472 -25.44 2.63 -20.58
C ILE A 472 -25.17 1.68 -21.76
N ASP A 473 -24.58 2.23 -22.81
CA ASP A 473 -24.10 1.43 -23.94
C ASP A 473 -22.67 0.94 -23.70
N PHE A 474 -22.50 -0.37 -23.46
CA PHE A 474 -21.19 -1.02 -23.36
C PHE A 474 -20.62 -1.51 -24.70
N GLN A 475 -21.33 -1.29 -25.82
CA GLN A 475 -20.96 -1.79 -27.15
C GLN A 475 -20.73 -3.30 -27.09
N LEU A 476 -21.80 -4.02 -26.77
CA LEU A 476 -21.83 -5.48 -26.57
C LEU A 476 -21.98 -6.25 -27.90
N ASP A 477 -21.69 -5.60 -29.02
CA ASP A 477 -21.56 -6.22 -30.35
C ASP A 477 -20.37 -7.20 -30.42
N ARG A 478 -19.61 -7.34 -29.33
CA ARG A 478 -18.38 -8.12 -29.21
C ARG A 478 -18.13 -8.57 -27.79
N PRO A 479 -17.39 -9.69 -27.59
CA PRO A 479 -17.02 -10.17 -26.27
C PRO A 479 -16.20 -9.14 -25.48
N LYS A 480 -16.65 -8.87 -24.25
CA LYS A 480 -15.94 -8.04 -23.29
C LYS A 480 -15.24 -8.91 -22.26
N VAL A 481 -14.25 -8.35 -21.57
CA VAL A 481 -13.58 -9.00 -20.45
C VAL A 481 -13.75 -8.15 -19.22
N VAL A 482 -14.19 -8.78 -18.12
CA VAL A 482 -14.40 -8.11 -16.85
C VAL A 482 -13.25 -8.40 -15.87
N TYR A 483 -12.59 -7.33 -15.41
CA TYR A 483 -11.61 -7.33 -14.33
C TYR A 483 -12.24 -6.72 -13.08
N ARG A 484 -11.99 -7.31 -11.91
CA ARG A 484 -12.76 -7.08 -10.69
C ARG A 484 -11.84 -6.70 -9.55
N TYR A 485 -12.23 -5.70 -8.78
CA TYR A 485 -11.47 -5.17 -7.65
C TYR A 485 -12.38 -4.86 -6.48
N SER A 486 -11.85 -5.06 -5.28
CA SER A 486 -12.38 -4.51 -4.05
C SER A 486 -11.50 -3.33 -3.65
N VAL A 487 -12.08 -2.17 -3.37
CA VAL A 487 -11.33 -0.98 -2.93
C VAL A 487 -11.92 -0.48 -1.62
N SER A 488 -11.07 -0.16 -0.65
CA SER A 488 -11.48 0.28 0.69
C SER A 488 -10.57 1.38 1.23
N PHE A 489 -10.93 2.04 2.33
CA PHE A 489 -9.98 2.93 3.03
C PHE A 489 -8.94 2.15 3.83
N GLU A 490 -9.38 1.04 4.44
CA GLU A 490 -8.59 0.19 5.32
C GLU A 490 -8.96 -1.27 5.05
N HIS A 491 -7.96 -2.13 4.85
CA HIS A 491 -8.15 -3.57 4.82
C HIS A 491 -6.94 -4.29 5.42
N PHE A 492 -6.98 -5.63 5.44
CA PHE A 492 -5.85 -6.43 5.87
C PHE A 492 -4.80 -6.60 4.77
N THR A 493 -3.95 -5.60 4.54
CA THR A 493 -2.92 -5.60 3.50
C THR A 493 -1.98 -6.80 3.52
N ASN A 494 -1.50 -7.23 4.68
CA ASN A 494 -0.63 -8.43 4.75
C ASN A 494 -1.40 -9.74 4.54
N LEU A 495 -2.72 -9.63 4.33
CA LEU A 495 -3.62 -10.72 3.97
C LEU A 495 -4.15 -10.56 2.52
N THR A 496 -3.77 -9.54 1.75
CA THR A 496 -4.16 -9.47 0.32
C THR A 496 -3.45 -10.51 -0.53
N SER A 497 -2.34 -11.05 -0.05
CA SER A 497 -1.65 -12.22 -0.62
C SER A 497 -2.19 -13.57 -0.10
N ALA A 498 -3.29 -13.56 0.67
CA ALA A 498 -3.70 -14.71 1.46
C ALA A 498 -4.50 -15.78 0.72
N ARG A 499 -4.52 -15.82 -0.62
CA ARG A 499 -5.25 -16.86 -1.35
C ARG A 499 -4.89 -18.26 -0.85
N PHE A 500 -3.59 -18.52 -0.64
CA PHE A 500 -3.10 -19.74 -0.01
C PHE A 500 -3.75 -20.04 1.34
N TYR A 501 -3.66 -19.09 2.29
CA TYR A 501 -4.18 -19.30 3.65
C TYR A 501 -5.70 -19.43 3.67
N LEU A 502 -6.41 -18.74 2.79
CA LEU A 502 -7.86 -18.84 2.69
C LEU A 502 -8.28 -20.22 2.15
N ARG A 503 -7.51 -20.81 1.21
CA ARG A 503 -7.72 -22.20 0.76
C ARG A 503 -7.49 -23.19 1.90
N GLU A 504 -6.38 -23.05 2.62
CA GLU A 504 -6.08 -23.90 3.79
C GLU A 504 -7.12 -23.77 4.92
N LEU A 505 -7.78 -22.62 5.04
CA LEU A 505 -8.87 -22.39 5.99
C LEU A 505 -10.25 -22.86 5.50
N GLY A 506 -10.34 -23.39 4.28
CA GLY A 506 -11.59 -23.77 3.63
C GLY A 506 -12.52 -22.59 3.33
N LEU A 507 -11.98 -21.36 3.26
CA LEU A 507 -12.76 -20.15 2.99
C LEU A 507 -12.96 -19.90 1.50
N ILE A 508 -12.06 -20.41 0.65
CA ILE A 508 -12.15 -20.34 -0.81
C ILE A 508 -11.66 -21.66 -1.44
N GLU A 509 -12.20 -21.98 -2.60
CA GLU A 509 -11.77 -23.06 -3.50
C GLU A 509 -11.05 -22.49 -4.72
N ASN A 510 -10.46 -23.35 -5.56
CA ASN A 510 -9.77 -22.91 -6.79
C ASN A 510 -10.69 -22.15 -7.76
N GLU A 511 -11.97 -22.51 -7.78
CA GLU A 511 -13.00 -21.96 -8.65
C GLU A 511 -13.76 -20.79 -8.01
N THR A 512 -13.44 -20.38 -6.77
CA THR A 512 -14.15 -19.29 -6.09
C THR A 512 -13.93 -17.96 -6.81
N ALA A 513 -15.02 -17.19 -6.96
CA ALA A 513 -14.96 -15.84 -7.50
C ALA A 513 -14.10 -14.94 -6.59
N TRP A 514 -12.92 -14.58 -7.07
CA TRP A 514 -11.90 -13.80 -6.35
C TRP A 514 -11.72 -12.42 -6.99
N ALA A 515 -11.50 -11.40 -6.17
CA ALA A 515 -11.08 -10.08 -6.63
C ALA A 515 -9.91 -9.58 -5.76
N PRO A 516 -8.83 -9.05 -6.34
CA PRO A 516 -7.80 -8.34 -5.59
C PRO A 516 -8.42 -7.20 -4.76
N ALA A 517 -7.99 -7.09 -3.50
CA ALA A 517 -8.40 -6.02 -2.60
C ALA A 517 -7.29 -4.99 -2.46
N LEU A 518 -7.64 -3.71 -2.62
CA LEU A 518 -6.74 -2.56 -2.56
C LEU A 518 -7.26 -1.55 -1.54
N THR A 519 -6.35 -0.82 -0.90
CA THR A 519 -6.71 0.44 -0.26
C THR A 519 -6.80 1.53 -1.32
N LEU A 520 -7.53 2.60 -1.04
CA LEU A 520 -7.54 3.79 -1.89
C LEU A 520 -6.12 4.35 -2.05
N GLY A 521 -5.30 4.32 -0.99
CA GLY A 521 -3.91 4.76 -1.04
C GLY A 521 -3.03 3.92 -1.96
N GLU A 522 -3.17 2.59 -1.93
CA GLU A 522 -2.49 1.69 -2.87
C GLU A 522 -2.95 1.95 -4.32
N PHE A 523 -4.25 2.16 -4.54
CA PHE A 523 -4.78 2.45 -5.87
C PHE A 523 -4.26 3.78 -6.43
N GLN A 524 -4.20 4.83 -5.60
CA GLN A 524 -3.58 6.12 -5.92
C GLN A 524 -2.07 5.97 -6.20
N MET A 525 -1.37 5.15 -5.41
CA MET A 525 0.04 4.84 -5.62
C MET A 525 0.28 4.15 -6.98
N ILE A 526 -0.51 3.12 -7.32
CA ILE A 526 -0.43 2.45 -8.62
C ILE A 526 -0.62 3.49 -9.75
N ALA A 527 -1.64 4.34 -9.65
CA ALA A 527 -1.89 5.40 -10.64
C ALA A 527 -0.77 6.44 -10.70
N LYS A 528 -0.04 6.66 -9.61
CA LYS A 528 1.09 7.60 -9.55
C LYS A 528 2.35 7.03 -10.22
N PHE A 529 2.67 5.76 -10.01
CA PHE A 529 3.85 5.13 -10.60
C PHE A 529 3.64 4.69 -12.05
N LEU A 530 2.42 4.27 -12.41
CA LEU A 530 2.06 3.85 -13.75
C LEU A 530 1.40 5.03 -14.48
N ASP A 531 2.22 6.02 -14.82
CA ASP A 531 1.75 7.32 -15.28
C ASP A 531 1.38 7.40 -16.77
N THR A 532 1.07 6.27 -17.39
CA THR A 532 0.56 6.17 -18.77
C THR A 532 -0.66 5.24 -18.81
N GLU A 533 -1.67 5.57 -19.62
CA GLU A 533 -2.92 4.78 -19.72
C GLU A 533 -2.63 3.31 -20.03
N ALA A 534 -1.73 3.06 -20.98
CA ALA A 534 -1.35 1.70 -21.37
C ALA A 534 -0.70 0.91 -20.22
N SER A 535 0.14 1.53 -19.40
CA SER A 535 0.80 0.83 -18.27
C SER A 535 -0.17 0.58 -17.13
N PHE A 536 -1.01 1.56 -16.80
CA PHE A 536 -2.02 1.43 -15.75
C PHE A 536 -3.05 0.34 -16.11
N GLN A 537 -3.59 0.39 -17.34
CA GLN A 537 -4.46 -0.65 -17.87
C GLN A 537 -3.79 -2.02 -17.83
N HIS A 538 -2.54 -2.14 -18.29
CA HIS A 538 -1.82 -3.42 -18.30
C HIS A 538 -1.60 -3.99 -16.89
N TYR A 539 -1.30 -3.15 -15.91
CA TYR A 539 -1.19 -3.59 -14.51
C TYR A 539 -2.52 -4.18 -14.02
N LEU A 540 -3.62 -3.48 -14.26
CA LEU A 540 -4.94 -3.98 -13.86
C LEU A 540 -5.29 -5.29 -14.60
N THR A 541 -5.02 -5.42 -15.89
CA THR A 541 -5.31 -6.69 -16.57
C THR A 541 -4.45 -7.86 -16.06
N ARG A 542 -3.27 -7.57 -15.49
CA ARG A 542 -2.31 -8.57 -15.01
C ARG A 542 -2.44 -8.90 -13.53
N ARG A 543 -2.82 -7.94 -12.69
CA ARG A 543 -2.82 -8.09 -11.22
C ARG A 543 -3.62 -9.30 -10.71
N PRO A 544 -4.84 -9.60 -11.19
CA PRO A 544 -5.60 -10.77 -10.74
C PRO A 544 -4.91 -12.10 -11.08
N SER A 545 -4.21 -12.16 -12.21
CA SER A 545 -3.55 -13.40 -12.66
C SER A 545 -2.33 -13.78 -11.81
N ILE A 546 -1.77 -12.86 -11.03
CA ILE A 546 -0.63 -13.18 -10.15
C ILE A 546 -1.03 -14.10 -9.01
N ASP A 547 -2.23 -13.91 -8.44
CA ASP A 547 -2.79 -14.77 -7.40
C ASP A 547 -3.10 -16.19 -7.92
N GLU A 548 -3.08 -16.40 -9.25
CA GLU A 548 -3.21 -17.72 -9.89
C GLU A 548 -1.86 -18.39 -10.15
N ILE A 549 -0.77 -17.63 -10.21
CA ILE A 549 0.56 -18.13 -10.60
C ILE A 549 1.42 -18.42 -9.38
N ILE A 550 1.34 -17.58 -8.34
CA ILE A 550 2.18 -17.67 -7.13
C ILE A 550 1.36 -17.56 -5.86
N ASP A 551 1.75 -18.34 -4.85
CA ASP A 551 1.41 -18.08 -3.45
C ASP A 551 2.52 -17.21 -2.84
N PHE A 552 2.18 -16.07 -2.25
CA PHE A 552 3.19 -15.15 -1.73
C PHE A 552 2.80 -14.49 -0.40
N ASP A 553 3.79 -13.88 0.23
CA ASP A 553 3.69 -13.05 1.43
C ASP A 553 4.30 -11.68 1.12
N GLY A 554 3.47 -10.65 1.02
CA GLY A 554 3.83 -9.28 0.64
C GLY A 554 2.58 -8.43 0.47
N ASP A 555 2.77 -7.12 0.33
CA ASP A 555 1.69 -6.16 0.10
C ASP A 555 1.65 -5.65 -1.36
N GLU A 556 0.75 -4.71 -1.68
CA GLU A 556 0.66 -4.18 -3.03
C GLU A 556 1.88 -3.31 -3.42
N GLN A 557 2.64 -2.78 -2.45
CA GLN A 557 3.90 -2.08 -2.72
C GLN A 557 4.94 -3.04 -3.29
N ASP A 558 5.06 -4.24 -2.71
CA ASP A 558 5.93 -5.31 -3.22
C ASP A 558 5.53 -5.72 -4.64
N ILE A 559 4.23 -5.93 -4.88
CA ILE A 559 3.71 -6.35 -6.20
C ILE A 559 3.91 -5.26 -7.25
N LEU A 560 3.66 -3.99 -6.91
CA LEU A 560 3.92 -2.87 -7.81
C LEU A 560 5.42 -2.76 -8.13
N SER A 561 6.29 -2.93 -7.14
CA SER A 561 7.75 -2.95 -7.37
C SER A 561 8.17 -4.11 -8.30
N MET A 562 7.57 -5.29 -8.14
CA MET A 562 7.76 -6.42 -9.06
C MET A 562 7.29 -6.07 -10.48
N TYR A 563 6.14 -5.42 -10.63
CA TYR A 563 5.68 -4.94 -11.94
C TYR A 563 6.66 -3.93 -12.55
N LEU A 564 7.14 -2.95 -11.77
CA LEU A 564 8.12 -1.96 -12.25
C LEU A 564 9.44 -2.60 -12.68
N THR A 565 9.74 -3.79 -12.16
CA THR A 565 10.94 -4.54 -12.50
C THR A 565 10.78 -5.38 -13.77
N ASN A 566 9.69 -6.15 -13.89
CA ASN A 566 9.54 -7.15 -14.96
C ASN A 566 8.13 -7.23 -15.60
N GLY A 567 7.22 -6.32 -15.28
CA GLY A 567 5.86 -6.31 -15.80
C GLY A 567 4.98 -7.45 -15.28
N LEU A 568 5.32 -8.03 -14.11
CA LEU A 568 4.72 -9.25 -13.55
C LEU A 568 4.90 -10.47 -14.47
N CYS A 569 6.03 -10.50 -15.18
CA CYS A 569 6.38 -11.61 -16.06
C CYS A 569 7.09 -12.71 -15.25
N ILE A 570 6.29 -13.64 -14.71
CA ILE A 570 6.76 -14.76 -13.88
C ILE A 570 6.59 -16.07 -14.64
N ASP A 571 7.63 -16.90 -14.65
CA ASP A 571 7.53 -18.29 -15.07
C ASP A 571 6.90 -19.13 -13.96
N GLY A 572 5.59 -19.39 -14.07
CA GLY A 572 4.83 -20.19 -13.12
C GLY A 572 5.42 -21.59 -12.84
N THR A 573 6.15 -22.18 -13.80
CA THR A 573 6.79 -23.48 -13.58
C THR A 573 8.00 -23.39 -12.65
N ALA A 574 8.72 -22.27 -12.66
CA ALA A 574 9.89 -22.05 -11.82
C ALA A 574 9.54 -21.82 -10.34
N VAL A 575 8.30 -21.37 -10.08
CA VAL A 575 7.75 -21.02 -8.76
C VAL A 575 6.67 -21.97 -8.28
N SER A 576 6.26 -22.95 -9.09
CA SER A 576 5.23 -23.92 -8.74
C SER A 576 5.55 -24.64 -7.43
N GLY A 577 4.56 -24.68 -6.53
CA GLY A 577 4.67 -25.28 -5.20
C GLY A 577 5.55 -24.50 -4.20
N LYS A 578 6.09 -23.34 -4.59
CA LYS A 578 6.85 -22.47 -3.69
C LYS A 578 5.94 -21.37 -3.16
N LYS A 579 6.13 -21.06 -1.87
CA LYS A 579 5.55 -19.88 -1.25
C LYS A 579 6.59 -18.78 -1.25
N LEU A 580 6.28 -17.68 -1.92
CA LEU A 580 7.17 -16.55 -2.00
C LEU A 580 7.05 -15.64 -0.76
N THR A 581 8.12 -14.99 -0.30
CA THR A 581 8.09 -13.93 0.71
C THR A 581 8.89 -12.76 0.16
N PHE A 582 8.26 -11.59 0.09
CA PHE A 582 8.89 -10.34 -0.29
C PHE A 582 9.46 -9.68 0.96
N LEU A 583 10.76 -9.37 0.94
CA LEU A 583 11.43 -8.71 2.07
C LEU A 583 12.15 -7.46 1.57
N GLY A 584 11.60 -6.29 1.90
CA GLY A 584 12.14 -5.02 1.39
C GLY A 584 12.10 -4.91 -0.14
N ALA A 585 11.19 -5.64 -0.79
CA ALA A 585 11.06 -5.66 -2.25
C ALA A 585 10.38 -4.40 -2.78
N ASP A 586 9.87 -3.53 -1.90
CA ASP A 586 9.22 -2.25 -2.17
C ASP A 586 10.19 -1.08 -2.48
N ALA A 587 11.50 -1.34 -2.64
CA ALA A 587 12.51 -0.31 -2.84
C ALA A 587 12.22 0.68 -4.00
N LEU A 588 11.64 0.20 -5.11
CA LEU A 588 11.28 1.05 -6.25
C LEU A 588 10.11 1.99 -5.94
N VAL A 589 9.19 1.58 -5.08
CA VAL A 589 8.00 2.36 -4.73
C VAL A 589 8.22 3.31 -3.54
N ARG A 590 9.32 3.15 -2.80
CA ARG A 590 9.80 4.14 -1.81
C ARG A 590 10.32 5.43 -2.43
N GLN A 591 10.58 5.43 -3.74
CA GLN A 591 11.14 6.59 -4.44
C GLN A 591 10.09 7.68 -4.67
N ARG A 592 10.51 8.95 -4.58
CA ARG A 592 9.63 10.06 -4.95
C ARG A 592 9.51 10.12 -6.47
N VAL A 593 8.28 9.99 -6.96
CA VAL A 593 7.95 10.14 -8.39
C VAL A 593 6.99 11.30 -8.61
N HIS A 594 7.16 11.96 -9.76
CA HIS A 594 6.27 13.02 -10.25
C HIS A 594 5.56 12.50 -11.51
N PRO A 595 4.27 12.11 -11.41
CA PRO A 595 3.56 11.53 -12.54
C PRO A 595 3.39 12.55 -13.66
N ARG A 596 3.44 12.07 -14.91
CA ARG A 596 3.07 12.84 -16.09
C ARG A 596 1.64 13.38 -15.96
N LYS A 597 1.45 14.62 -16.43
CA LYS A 597 0.12 15.22 -16.61
C LYS A 597 -0.60 14.61 -17.81
N ASP A 598 0.11 14.44 -18.92
CA ASP A 598 -0.41 13.77 -20.11
C ASP A 598 -0.24 12.25 -19.97
N ARG A 599 -1.33 11.57 -19.62
CA ARG A 599 -1.40 10.11 -19.51
C ARG A 599 -1.55 9.40 -20.86
N THR A 600 -1.71 10.15 -21.96
CA THR A 600 -1.84 9.58 -23.31
C THR A 600 -0.50 9.29 -23.97
N ALA A 601 0.61 9.72 -23.35
CA ALA A 601 1.95 9.33 -23.77
C ALA A 601 2.12 7.81 -23.67
N VAL A 602 2.58 7.19 -24.77
CA VAL A 602 2.71 5.73 -24.86
C VAL A 602 4.16 5.33 -24.60
N GLU A 603 4.48 5.30 -23.31
CA GLU A 603 5.73 4.78 -22.78
C GLU A 603 5.41 3.65 -21.79
N PRO A 604 5.65 2.37 -22.18
CA PRO A 604 5.43 1.24 -21.29
C PRO A 604 6.35 1.33 -20.08
N ILE A 605 5.76 1.27 -18.90
CA ILE A 605 6.46 1.24 -17.61
C ILE A 605 6.45 -0.20 -17.11
N GLY A 606 7.59 -0.66 -16.59
CA GLY A 606 7.78 -2.03 -16.09
C GLY A 606 7.95 -3.10 -17.18
N VAL A 607 7.59 -2.81 -18.43
CA VAL A 607 7.69 -3.75 -19.56
C VAL A 607 8.76 -3.28 -20.56
N TYR A 608 9.73 -4.14 -20.86
CA TYR A 608 10.75 -3.85 -21.88
C TYR A 608 10.25 -4.23 -23.28
N LEU A 609 10.05 -3.21 -24.13
CA LEU A 609 9.82 -3.40 -25.56
C LEU A 609 11.03 -2.99 -26.38
N SER A 610 11.35 -3.79 -27.41
CA SER A 610 12.34 -3.44 -28.43
C SER A 610 11.82 -2.28 -29.31
N PRO A 611 12.70 -1.54 -30.03
CA PRO A 611 12.33 -0.29 -30.69
C PRO A 611 11.16 -0.39 -31.69
N MET A 612 11.07 -1.49 -32.44
CA MET A 612 9.97 -1.71 -33.39
C MET A 612 8.65 -1.87 -32.63
N TRP A 613 8.59 -2.78 -31.65
CA TRP A 613 7.37 -3.02 -30.87
C TRP A 613 6.93 -1.81 -30.07
N ARG A 614 7.86 -1.03 -29.53
CA ARG A 614 7.56 0.26 -28.89
C ARG A 614 6.88 1.23 -29.84
N THR A 615 7.34 1.27 -31.09
CA THR A 615 6.74 2.12 -32.14
C THR A 615 5.38 1.58 -32.58
N SER A 616 5.23 0.26 -32.72
CA SER A 616 3.96 -0.39 -33.03
C SER A 616 2.90 -0.11 -31.96
N VAL A 617 3.26 -0.18 -30.67
CA VAL A 617 2.34 0.12 -29.56
C VAL A 617 1.90 1.58 -29.58
N ARG A 618 2.80 2.53 -29.87
CA ARG A 618 2.45 3.96 -30.08
C ARG A 618 1.47 4.15 -31.22
N GLU A 619 1.73 3.52 -32.35
CA GLU A 619 0.87 3.61 -33.53
C GLU A 619 -0.51 3.01 -33.28
N LEU A 620 -0.57 1.82 -32.67
CA LEU A 620 -1.83 1.16 -32.30
C LEU A 620 -2.66 2.01 -31.33
N TYR A 621 -2.02 2.57 -30.31
CA TYR A 621 -2.69 3.40 -29.32
C TYR A 621 -3.29 4.66 -29.97
N ALA A 622 -2.51 5.33 -30.85
CA ALA A 622 -2.98 6.50 -31.59
C ALA A 622 -4.10 6.17 -32.61
N ASN A 623 -4.19 4.92 -33.06
CA ASN A 623 -5.19 4.48 -34.03
C ASN A 623 -6.56 4.23 -33.38
N THR A 624 -7.35 5.29 -33.24
CA THR A 624 -8.74 5.22 -32.73
C THR A 624 -9.69 4.41 -33.61
N LYS A 625 -9.35 4.16 -34.88
CA LYS A 625 -10.14 3.32 -35.80
C LYS A 625 -9.91 1.83 -35.56
N GLN A 626 -8.80 1.44 -34.95
CA GLN A 626 -8.52 0.06 -34.60
C GLN A 626 -9.32 -0.31 -33.34
N ARG A 627 -10.47 -0.95 -33.54
CA ARG A 627 -11.43 -1.30 -32.49
C ARG A 627 -10.89 -2.24 -31.41
N HIS A 628 -9.80 -2.98 -31.69
CA HIS A 628 -9.12 -3.89 -30.75
C HIS A 628 -7.76 -3.35 -30.28
N ARG A 629 -7.51 -2.03 -30.38
CA ARG A 629 -6.17 -1.47 -30.11
C ARG A 629 -5.64 -1.84 -28.72
N TYR A 630 -6.48 -1.77 -27.68
CA TYR A 630 -6.07 -2.12 -26.32
C TYR A 630 -5.85 -3.62 -26.15
N ASP A 631 -6.66 -4.48 -26.77
CA ASP A 631 -6.43 -5.93 -26.73
C ASP A 631 -5.11 -6.31 -27.39
N ILE A 632 -4.81 -5.72 -28.56
CA ILE A 632 -3.55 -5.95 -29.30
C ILE A 632 -2.35 -5.43 -28.49
N ILE A 633 -2.45 -4.23 -27.92
CA ILE A 633 -1.40 -3.68 -27.06
C ILE A 633 -1.17 -4.59 -25.84
N ASN A 634 -2.25 -5.06 -25.21
CA ASN A 634 -2.18 -5.97 -24.07
C ASN A 634 -1.48 -7.28 -24.44
N VAL A 635 -1.74 -7.85 -25.63
CA VAL A 635 -1.03 -9.04 -26.13
C VAL A 635 0.47 -8.76 -26.28
N ILE A 636 0.87 -7.61 -26.83
CA ILE A 636 2.29 -7.25 -26.98
C ILE A 636 2.97 -7.10 -25.61
N LEU A 637 2.33 -6.39 -24.68
CA LEU A 637 2.89 -6.11 -23.36
C LEU A 637 3.06 -7.36 -22.48
N ASN A 638 2.30 -8.42 -22.77
CA ASN A 638 2.42 -9.71 -22.10
C ASN A 638 3.50 -10.63 -22.69
N GLN A 639 4.20 -10.24 -23.77
CA GLN A 639 5.24 -11.08 -24.35
C GLN A 639 6.58 -10.94 -23.64
N LEU A 640 7.34 -12.04 -23.61
CA LEU A 640 8.69 -12.06 -23.07
C LEU A 640 9.64 -11.16 -23.90
N PRO A 641 10.43 -10.27 -23.26
CA PRO A 641 11.35 -9.38 -23.98
C PRO A 641 12.29 -10.07 -24.97
N PRO A 642 12.92 -11.23 -24.65
CA PRO A 642 13.77 -11.95 -25.60
C PRO A 642 13.02 -12.40 -26.87
N ALA A 643 11.74 -12.80 -26.74
CA ALA A 643 10.94 -13.22 -27.89
C ALA A 643 10.65 -12.04 -28.83
N LEU A 644 10.27 -10.89 -28.27
CA LEU A 644 10.03 -9.66 -29.03
C LEU A 644 11.29 -9.18 -29.76
N MET A 645 12.46 -9.26 -29.12
CA MET A 645 13.75 -8.91 -29.72
C MET A 645 14.13 -9.86 -30.88
N ASP A 646 13.88 -11.16 -30.74
CA ASP A 646 14.12 -12.12 -31.82
C ASP A 646 13.18 -11.87 -33.01
N PHE A 647 11.89 -11.62 -32.74
CA PHE A 647 10.90 -11.28 -33.76
C PHE A 647 11.31 -10.04 -34.54
N GLU A 648 11.67 -8.95 -33.86
CA GLU A 648 12.15 -7.73 -34.52
C GLU A 648 13.38 -7.99 -35.42
N ARG A 649 14.33 -8.81 -34.96
CA ARG A 649 15.52 -9.18 -35.74
C ARG A 649 15.16 -9.95 -37.00
N ARG A 650 14.29 -10.95 -36.90
CA ARG A 650 13.84 -11.77 -38.05
C ARG A 650 13.03 -10.94 -39.04
N ILE A 651 12.08 -10.13 -38.56
CA ILE A 651 11.28 -9.21 -39.38
C ILE A 651 12.16 -8.22 -40.15
N ARG A 652 13.14 -7.60 -39.50
CA ARG A 652 14.06 -6.67 -40.15
C ARG A 652 14.91 -7.33 -41.24
N ARG A 653 15.42 -8.54 -40.98
CA ARG A 653 16.13 -9.34 -41.99
C ARG A 653 15.23 -9.67 -43.18
N PHE A 654 14.00 -10.10 -42.92
CA PHE A 654 13.02 -10.42 -43.94
C PHE A 654 12.70 -9.21 -44.82
N ARG A 655 12.44 -8.04 -44.22
CA ARG A 655 12.18 -6.78 -44.95
C ARG A 655 13.37 -6.36 -45.83
N ARG A 656 14.61 -6.62 -45.40
CA ARG A 656 15.84 -6.41 -46.19
C ARG A 656 16.03 -7.43 -47.32
N GLY A 657 15.19 -8.45 -47.38
CA GLY A 657 15.19 -9.44 -48.44
C GLY A 657 16.08 -10.65 -48.17
N VAL A 658 16.45 -10.91 -46.92
CA VAL A 658 17.11 -12.17 -46.54
C VAL A 658 16.09 -13.32 -46.66
N PRO A 659 16.43 -14.46 -47.29
CA PRO A 659 15.56 -15.64 -47.34
C PRO A 659 15.22 -16.15 -45.94
N ASN A 660 14.00 -16.64 -45.77
CA ASN A 660 13.48 -17.06 -44.47
C ASN A 660 13.35 -18.60 -44.32
N ASN A 661 13.97 -19.37 -45.21
CA ASN A 661 14.05 -20.85 -45.16
C ASN A 661 12.72 -21.60 -44.88
N GLY A 662 11.57 -21.01 -45.24
CA GLY A 662 10.25 -21.61 -45.00
C GLY A 662 9.57 -21.21 -43.67
N GLU A 663 10.20 -20.38 -42.83
CA GLU A 663 9.61 -19.86 -41.58
C GLU A 663 8.68 -18.66 -41.80
N ASP A 664 7.71 -18.76 -42.71
CA ASP A 664 6.87 -17.62 -43.10
C ASP A 664 5.93 -17.14 -41.98
N VAL A 665 5.85 -17.86 -40.86
CA VAL A 665 5.08 -17.49 -39.66
C VAL A 665 5.95 -17.59 -38.41
N LEU A 666 5.95 -16.52 -37.61
CA LEU A 666 6.54 -16.49 -36.27
C LEU A 666 5.41 -16.52 -35.24
N VAL A 667 5.49 -17.37 -34.22
CA VAL A 667 4.50 -17.43 -33.14
C VAL A 667 5.19 -17.50 -31.79
N THR A 668 4.74 -16.70 -30.85
CA THR A 668 5.12 -16.79 -29.45
C THR A 668 3.87 -16.74 -28.59
N LYS A 669 3.92 -17.37 -27.42
CA LYS A 669 2.82 -17.40 -26.47
C LYS A 669 3.32 -17.18 -25.07
N PHE A 670 2.49 -16.53 -24.26
CA PHE A 670 2.73 -16.33 -22.85
C PHE A 670 1.49 -16.73 -22.05
N LEU A 671 1.68 -17.58 -21.04
CA LEU A 671 0.63 -18.03 -20.14
C LEU A 671 0.57 -17.12 -18.91
N ALA A 672 -0.62 -16.63 -18.62
CA ALA A 672 -0.90 -15.65 -17.60
C ALA A 672 -2.14 -16.09 -16.80
N GLY A 673 -1.94 -16.93 -15.79
CA GLY A 673 -3.05 -17.58 -15.09
C GLY A 673 -3.82 -18.49 -16.06
N ASN A 674 -5.14 -18.34 -16.14
CA ASN A 674 -5.99 -19.04 -17.11
C ASN A 674 -6.02 -18.43 -18.54
N ARG A 675 -5.19 -17.43 -18.84
CA ARG A 675 -5.14 -16.77 -20.15
C ARG A 675 -3.87 -17.04 -20.92
N ILE A 676 -3.99 -17.23 -22.23
CA ILE A 676 -2.87 -17.38 -23.16
C ILE A 676 -2.83 -16.17 -24.10
N PHE A 677 -1.75 -15.40 -24.05
CA PHE A 677 -1.49 -14.29 -24.97
C PHE A 677 -0.61 -14.78 -26.11
N VAL A 678 -1.16 -14.82 -27.32
CA VAL A 678 -0.48 -15.30 -28.53
C VAL A 678 -0.14 -14.13 -29.43
N LEU A 679 1.14 -13.97 -29.77
CA LEU A 679 1.60 -13.02 -30.77
C LEU A 679 2.07 -13.77 -32.00
N MET A 680 1.42 -13.52 -33.14
CA MET A 680 1.75 -14.12 -34.43
C MET A 680 2.20 -13.05 -35.42
N CYS A 681 3.31 -13.29 -36.13
CA CYS A 681 3.77 -12.46 -37.24
C CYS A 681 3.84 -13.28 -38.53
N HIS A 682 3.09 -12.89 -39.55
CA HIS A 682 3.15 -13.47 -40.90
C HIS A 682 4.09 -12.64 -41.79
N LEU A 683 5.11 -13.30 -42.32
CA LEU A 683 6.13 -12.73 -43.18
C LEU A 683 5.82 -13.06 -44.64
N ALA A 684 5.06 -12.18 -45.31
CA ALA A 684 4.55 -12.45 -46.64
C ALA A 684 5.37 -11.72 -47.74
N LYS A 685 5.61 -12.38 -48.87
CA LYS A 685 6.29 -11.75 -50.02
C LYS A 685 5.44 -10.64 -50.65
N LYS A 686 4.12 -10.80 -50.60
CA LYS A 686 3.08 -9.84 -51.03
C LYS A 686 1.97 -9.88 -49.99
N ALA A 687 1.17 -8.82 -49.88
CA ALA A 687 0.01 -8.85 -49.01
C ALA A 687 -0.93 -10.00 -49.44
N PRO A 688 -1.33 -10.90 -48.51
CA PRO A 688 -2.31 -11.93 -48.79
C PRO A 688 -3.70 -11.32 -49.00
N ASP A 689 -4.62 -12.12 -49.54
CA ASP A 689 -6.02 -11.72 -49.60
C ASP A 689 -6.59 -11.52 -48.17
N PRO A 690 -7.47 -10.53 -47.93
CA PRO A 690 -8.05 -10.29 -46.61
C PRO A 690 -8.73 -11.50 -45.99
N ASP A 691 -9.40 -12.35 -46.79
CA ASP A 691 -10.10 -13.52 -46.27
C ASP A 691 -9.09 -14.62 -45.88
N GLU A 692 -8.07 -14.85 -46.70
CA GLU A 692 -6.95 -15.74 -46.37
C GLU A 692 -6.23 -15.31 -45.09
N TRP A 693 -6.07 -13.99 -44.89
CA TRP A 693 -5.48 -13.42 -43.67
C TRP A 693 -6.34 -13.68 -42.42
N GLN A 694 -7.66 -13.59 -42.54
CA GLN A 694 -8.60 -13.87 -41.46
C GLN A 694 -8.62 -15.36 -41.09
N ASP A 695 -8.65 -16.24 -42.08
CA ASP A 695 -8.69 -17.70 -41.87
C ASP A 695 -7.41 -18.24 -41.25
N ALA A 696 -6.25 -17.70 -41.64
CA ALA A 696 -4.97 -18.01 -41.01
C ALA A 696 -4.97 -17.63 -39.52
N GLY A 697 -5.49 -16.44 -39.18
CA GLY A 697 -5.62 -16.00 -37.80
C GLY A 697 -6.53 -16.89 -36.96
N ARG A 698 -7.70 -17.26 -37.49
CA ARG A 698 -8.64 -18.17 -36.82
C ARG A 698 -8.07 -19.57 -36.60
N SER A 699 -7.39 -20.11 -37.61
CA SER A 699 -6.79 -21.45 -37.55
C SER A 699 -5.76 -21.55 -36.43
N ILE A 700 -4.94 -20.52 -36.24
CA ILE A 700 -3.91 -20.47 -35.19
C ILE A 700 -4.52 -20.38 -33.79
N VAL A 701 -5.59 -19.59 -33.63
CA VAL A 701 -6.30 -19.53 -32.35
C VAL A 701 -6.84 -20.91 -31.96
N GLY A 702 -7.40 -21.64 -32.92
CA GLY A 702 -7.88 -23.01 -32.70
C GLY A 702 -6.80 -24.02 -32.31
N MET A 703 -5.51 -23.75 -32.59
CA MET A 703 -4.41 -24.62 -32.16
C MET A 703 -4.08 -24.47 -30.68
N PHE A 704 -4.46 -23.35 -30.07
CA PHE A 704 -4.16 -23.03 -28.66
C PHE A 704 -5.40 -23.07 -27.77
N SER A 705 -6.57 -23.32 -28.34
CA SER A 705 -7.81 -23.40 -27.58
C SER A 705 -7.95 -24.77 -26.91
N ASP A 706 -7.80 -24.82 -25.59
CA ASP A 706 -8.26 -25.92 -24.74
C ASP A 706 -9.56 -25.52 -24.03
N GLU A 707 -10.34 -26.48 -23.52
CA GLU A 707 -11.64 -26.22 -22.86
C GLU A 707 -11.58 -25.20 -21.70
N ASP A 708 -10.41 -25.05 -21.08
CA ASP A 708 -10.24 -24.34 -19.81
C ASP A 708 -9.41 -23.04 -19.91
N THR A 709 -9.06 -22.59 -21.11
CA THR A 709 -8.19 -21.41 -21.30
C THR A 709 -8.79 -20.34 -22.21
N VAL A 710 -8.61 -19.08 -21.83
CA VAL A 710 -8.97 -17.94 -22.68
C VAL A 710 -7.75 -17.57 -23.53
N VAL A 711 -7.89 -17.63 -24.84
CA VAL A 711 -6.83 -17.30 -25.80
C VAL A 711 -7.07 -15.92 -26.37
N GLU A 712 -6.09 -15.03 -26.25
CA GLU A 712 -6.06 -13.72 -26.89
C GLU A 712 -4.91 -13.68 -27.90
N CYS A 713 -5.24 -13.57 -29.18
CA CYS A 713 -4.27 -13.65 -30.26
C CYS A 713 -4.22 -12.34 -31.04
N ALA A 714 -3.05 -11.72 -31.11
CA ALA A 714 -2.77 -10.62 -32.02
C ALA A 714 -1.95 -11.13 -33.21
N THR A 715 -2.44 -10.86 -34.42
CA THR A 715 -1.76 -11.24 -35.67
C THR A 715 -1.23 -10.00 -36.36
N PHE A 716 0.02 -10.05 -36.82
CA PHE A 716 0.68 -8.95 -37.54
C PHE A 716 1.17 -9.42 -38.90
N LEU A 717 0.88 -8.65 -39.94
CA LEU A 717 1.39 -8.87 -41.28
C LEU A 717 2.63 -8.01 -41.52
N PHE A 718 3.67 -8.61 -42.08
CA PHE A 718 4.87 -7.90 -42.54
C PHE A 718 5.15 -8.27 -44.00
N VAL A 719 5.09 -7.29 -44.89
CA VAL A 719 5.32 -7.50 -46.33
C VAL A 719 6.78 -7.22 -46.68
N ARG A 720 7.36 -8.09 -47.50
CA ARG A 720 8.75 -7.97 -47.96
C ARG A 720 8.97 -6.65 -48.68
N ARG A 721 10.05 -5.94 -48.33
CA ARG A 721 10.40 -4.60 -48.87
C ARG A 721 9.31 -3.52 -48.69
N SER A 722 8.40 -3.70 -47.71
CA SER A 722 7.48 -2.63 -47.35
C SER A 722 8.20 -1.38 -46.87
N LYS A 723 7.57 -0.22 -47.09
CA LYS A 723 8.01 1.08 -46.54
C LYS A 723 7.49 1.30 -45.11
N GLU A 724 6.52 0.50 -44.66
CA GLU A 724 5.99 0.61 -43.31
C GLU A 724 7.07 0.28 -42.27
N THR A 725 7.11 1.09 -41.21
CA THR A 725 8.16 0.99 -40.18
C THR A 725 7.77 -0.01 -39.08
N THR A 726 6.49 -0.15 -38.80
CA THR A 726 5.88 -1.02 -37.81
C THR A 726 5.35 -2.26 -38.51
N PHE A 727 4.09 -2.32 -38.93
CA PHE A 727 3.41 -3.48 -39.52
C PHE A 727 2.60 -3.07 -40.76
N ASP A 728 2.30 -4.03 -41.63
CA ASP A 728 1.54 -3.84 -42.86
C ASP A 728 0.04 -4.19 -42.70
N GLY A 729 -0.29 -4.91 -41.63
CA GLY A 729 -1.64 -5.26 -41.26
C GLY A 729 -1.67 -5.84 -39.84
N VAL A 730 -2.81 -5.72 -39.17
CA VAL A 730 -2.99 -6.23 -37.80
C VAL A 730 -4.40 -6.76 -37.59
N GLY A 731 -4.53 -7.88 -36.86
CA GLY A 731 -5.79 -8.50 -36.48
C GLY A 731 -5.78 -8.92 -35.01
N PHE A 732 -6.98 -9.14 -34.45
CA PHE A 732 -7.16 -9.64 -33.10
C PHE A 732 -8.27 -10.67 -33.05
N TYR A 733 -8.05 -11.72 -32.26
CA TYR A 733 -8.99 -12.81 -32.07
C TYR A 733 -9.01 -13.21 -30.59
N ARG A 734 -10.20 -13.51 -30.06
CA ARG A 734 -10.39 -14.05 -28.71
C ARG A 734 -11.19 -15.34 -28.79
N TYR A 735 -10.77 -16.35 -28.04
CA TYR A 735 -11.46 -17.63 -27.92
C TYR A 735 -11.49 -18.11 -26.47
N GLY A 736 -12.54 -18.86 -26.12
CA GLY A 736 -12.80 -19.33 -24.75
C GLY A 736 -13.59 -18.31 -23.92
N PHE A 737 -14.53 -18.81 -23.12
CA PHE A 737 -15.22 -18.07 -22.04
C PHE A 737 -14.93 -18.83 -20.74
N GLY A 738 -14.51 -18.14 -19.69
CA GLY A 738 -14.14 -18.80 -18.43
C GLY A 738 -15.28 -19.64 -17.86
N LYS A 739 -14.95 -20.75 -17.17
CA LYS A 739 -15.94 -21.58 -16.49
C LYS A 739 -16.78 -20.75 -15.51
N MET A 740 -18.04 -21.16 -15.35
CA MET A 740 -18.85 -20.70 -14.23
C MET A 740 -18.14 -21.13 -12.93
N PRO A 741 -17.77 -20.19 -12.04
CA PRO A 741 -17.22 -20.52 -10.74
C PRO A 741 -18.27 -21.35 -9.98
N LYS A 742 -17.90 -22.55 -9.52
CA LYS A 742 -18.76 -23.29 -8.60
C LYS A 742 -18.71 -22.58 -7.26
N ASN A 743 -19.87 -22.40 -6.62
CA ASN A 743 -19.90 -22.03 -5.23
C ASN A 743 -20.71 -23.06 -4.46
N SER A 744 -19.99 -23.85 -3.65
CA SER A 744 -20.48 -24.80 -2.67
C SER A 744 -20.89 -24.11 -1.37
N ALA A 745 -21.49 -22.92 -1.39
CA ALA A 745 -22.09 -22.28 -0.20
C ALA A 745 -22.86 -20.99 -0.54
N MET A 746 -24.09 -21.08 -1.03
CA MET A 746 -25.13 -20.04 -0.85
C MET A 746 -26.52 -20.46 -1.41
N GLU A 747 -26.91 -21.72 -1.25
CA GLU A 747 -28.32 -22.07 -1.05
C GLU A 747 -28.54 -22.18 0.47
N GLU A 748 -28.65 -21.04 1.14
CA GLU A 748 -29.37 -20.83 2.42
C GLU A 748 -29.46 -19.33 2.73
#